data_AF-A0A4S8MB45-F1
#
_entry.id   AF-A0A4S8MB45-F1
#
_cell.length_a   1.000
_cell.length_b   1.000
_cell.length_c   1.000
_cell.angle_alpha   90.00
_cell.angle_beta   90.00
_cell.angle_gamma   90.00
#
_symmetry.space_group_name_H-M   'P 1'
#
loop_
_entity.id
_entity.type
_entity.pdbx_description
1 polymer ?
#
loop_
_entity_poly.entity_id
_entity_poly.type
_entity_poly.pdbx_seq_one_letter_code
_entity_poly.pdbx_strand_id
1 'polypeptide(L)'
;MGQHHQAFIIARLIPHGSTTEKPYYRCIGAHHHSWCYGTLPLAATHRFLTLIKNEDNAEIIRDELRRAQYEYGRRWESPLMSKMPCPYTLLLLAQAWNMDLGSVEDAYATGVGLEYSTLDPDMGSFDEDSDDDMSIIDVTDPSNPAYCFVYEYGGEPIDMKGYIAKYYDMSDMQKLVESGEMEETIAVRAVKVVSALEGVRVLTSDALAEAWPDEYNVDNPSPETHSTESAELQKQKVPSLVDLTLSPAVDNALASSDIEQLEYLLMIPGKAELVKRYLMTKNPLPDSGTALLTNIITHEFESTSRVILDLSGYLYLSSDQVVYIVNALAETLPGHILSLKLSGNQNISTTTVVEVLKAFPQLLRLVLLNTSITNDQLLELVSTSPNLFFNLHDLVHPAFLYPIVSNDPRWLHRYAAPATLHPAYRHGLTFVSFDGRNNDITTDSVPFFNPEQLLKKLARPLSIMTQSEDPYFDHSYVGSGLGPILSLSAGTTVVDPSKTMKEGATDKSSLVSVDGGSDWYSRSVVSSPRAGSSDCFRGVGWIFILKFGTDIPSTRRYGFVKVDEDLLVREEKSEEDGKSLLLELVPGLYKIYDVKGFLKEIGKEGRPSPNEEVVAAFEQALGGPSFMELERFILISDEEFRELLSKF
;
A
#
# COMPACT_ATOMS: atom_id res chain seq x y z
N MET A 1 -26.42 -13.10 14.79
CA MET A 1 -26.26 -13.09 13.32
C MET A 1 -26.29 -11.62 12.96
N GLY A 2 -25.16 -11.11 12.49
CA GLY A 2 -25.04 -9.69 12.11
C GLY A 2 -25.35 -9.53 10.63
N GLN A 3 -25.76 -8.35 10.21
CA GLN A 3 -25.95 -8.05 8.79
C GLN A 3 -24.61 -8.16 8.05
N HIS A 4 -24.60 -8.90 6.95
CA HIS A 4 -23.42 -9.18 6.15
C HIS A 4 -23.43 -8.31 4.88
N HIS A 5 -22.36 -7.55 4.66
CA HIS A 5 -22.18 -6.74 3.45
C HIS A 5 -21.01 -7.27 2.64
N GLN A 6 -21.20 -7.38 1.33
CA GLN A 6 -20.18 -7.84 0.40
C GLN A 6 -19.66 -6.69 -0.44
N ALA A 7 -18.36 -6.65 -0.67
CA ALA A 7 -17.70 -5.68 -1.52
C ALA A 7 -16.91 -6.41 -2.61
N PHE A 8 -17.24 -6.13 -3.86
CA PHE A 8 -16.61 -6.70 -5.05
C PHE A 8 -15.77 -5.65 -5.78
N ILE A 9 -14.61 -6.09 -6.25
CA ILE A 9 -13.73 -5.32 -7.13
C ILE A 9 -13.81 -5.95 -8.50
N ILE A 10 -14.16 -5.14 -9.50
CA ILE A 10 -14.16 -5.54 -10.91
C ILE A 10 -13.11 -4.73 -11.68
N ALA A 11 -12.55 -5.34 -12.72
CA ALA A 11 -11.70 -4.65 -13.67
C ALA A 11 -11.87 -5.25 -15.07
N ARG A 12 -11.55 -4.46 -16.10
CA ARG A 12 -11.50 -4.96 -17.47
C ARG A 12 -10.20 -5.74 -17.71
N LEU A 13 -10.31 -7.03 -17.98
CA LEU A 13 -9.19 -7.92 -18.30
C LEU A 13 -9.40 -8.56 -19.67
N ILE A 14 -8.31 -8.83 -20.39
CA ILE A 14 -8.33 -9.64 -21.60
C ILE A 14 -8.24 -11.12 -21.19
N PRO A 15 -9.24 -11.96 -21.53
CA PRO A 15 -9.23 -13.37 -21.14
C PRO A 15 -8.08 -14.16 -21.77
N HIS A 16 -7.66 -15.21 -21.08
CA HIS A 16 -6.70 -16.20 -21.57
C HIS A 16 -7.15 -16.78 -22.91
N GLY A 17 -6.22 -16.83 -23.87
CA GLY A 17 -6.50 -17.36 -25.21
C GLY A 17 -7.43 -16.51 -26.08
N SER A 18 -7.79 -15.29 -25.63
CA SER A 18 -8.63 -14.37 -26.43
C SER A 18 -7.94 -13.99 -27.74
N THR A 19 -8.62 -14.21 -28.86
CA THR A 19 -8.13 -13.82 -30.20
C THR A 19 -8.58 -12.43 -30.62
N THR A 20 -9.53 -11.82 -29.89
CA THR A 20 -10.11 -10.52 -30.26
C THR A 20 -9.44 -9.35 -29.56
N GLU A 21 -8.53 -9.62 -28.61
CA GLU A 21 -7.89 -8.62 -27.73
C GLU A 21 -8.89 -7.69 -27.02
N LYS A 22 -10.16 -8.11 -26.97
CA LYS A 22 -11.24 -7.33 -26.34
C LYS A 22 -11.20 -7.58 -24.83
N PRO A 23 -11.12 -6.53 -24.00
CA PRO A 23 -11.19 -6.68 -22.56
C PRO A 23 -12.66 -6.75 -22.08
N TYR A 24 -12.90 -7.51 -21.03
CA TYR A 24 -14.22 -7.73 -20.42
C TYR A 24 -14.14 -7.46 -18.92
N TYR A 25 -15.20 -6.95 -18.30
CA TYR A 25 -15.28 -6.90 -16.85
C TYR A 25 -15.19 -8.30 -16.24
N ARG A 26 -14.34 -8.41 -15.21
CA ARG A 26 -14.16 -9.61 -14.40
C ARG A 26 -14.03 -9.19 -12.94
N CYS A 27 -14.64 -9.96 -12.03
CA CYS A 27 -14.37 -9.83 -10.60
C CYS A 27 -12.93 -10.26 -10.34
N ILE A 28 -12.14 -9.40 -9.69
CA ILE A 28 -10.72 -9.62 -9.37
C ILE A 28 -10.45 -9.62 -7.86
N GLY A 29 -11.50 -9.55 -7.06
CA GLY A 29 -11.41 -9.57 -5.61
C GLY A 29 -12.79 -9.37 -5.00
N ALA A 30 -13.04 -10.08 -3.91
CA ALA A 30 -14.29 -9.99 -3.18
C ALA A 30 -14.02 -10.10 -1.69
N HIS A 31 -14.73 -9.31 -0.89
CA HIS A 31 -14.53 -9.20 0.54
C HIS A 31 -15.88 -9.12 1.25
N HIS A 32 -16.05 -9.89 2.32
CA HIS A 32 -17.22 -9.81 3.18
C HIS A 32 -16.88 -9.10 4.49
N HIS A 33 -17.81 -8.28 4.98
CA HIS A 33 -17.71 -7.65 6.28
C HIS A 33 -19.00 -7.87 7.07
N SER A 34 -18.86 -8.35 8.30
CA SER A 34 -19.99 -8.49 9.24
C SER A 34 -20.23 -7.17 9.98
N TRP A 35 -21.48 -6.75 10.16
CA TRP A 35 -21.83 -5.48 10.82
C TRP A 35 -21.49 -4.22 10.04
N CYS A 36 -21.46 -4.29 8.70
CA CYS A 36 -21.28 -3.11 7.84
C CYS A 36 -22.60 -2.79 7.14
N TYR A 37 -23.35 -1.82 7.63
CA TYR A 37 -24.66 -1.44 7.09
C TYR A 37 -24.91 0.06 7.28
N GLY A 38 -26.02 0.58 6.73
CA GLY A 38 -26.36 2.00 6.83
C GLY A 38 -25.29 2.89 6.18
N THR A 39 -24.68 3.82 6.92
CA THR A 39 -23.67 4.73 6.36
C THR A 39 -22.29 4.09 6.16
N LEU A 40 -22.02 2.92 6.74
CA LEU A 40 -20.68 2.32 6.74
C LEU A 40 -20.20 1.89 5.34
N PRO A 41 -21.02 1.22 4.49
CA PRO A 41 -20.59 0.89 3.13
C PRO A 41 -20.27 2.10 2.26
N LEU A 42 -21.00 3.22 2.44
CA LEU A 42 -20.72 4.47 1.74
C LEU A 42 -19.39 5.06 2.17
N ALA A 43 -19.15 5.09 3.49
CA ALA A 43 -17.88 5.57 4.03
C ALA A 43 -16.71 4.69 3.55
N ALA A 44 -16.86 3.36 3.56
CA ALA A 44 -15.85 2.41 3.11
C ALA A 44 -15.56 2.55 1.62
N THR A 45 -16.60 2.70 0.81
CA THR A 45 -16.47 2.97 -0.63
C THR A 45 -15.71 4.26 -0.85
N HIS A 46 -16.06 5.36 -0.18
CA HIS A 46 -15.32 6.62 -0.30
C HIS A 46 -13.85 6.46 0.08
N ARG A 47 -13.55 5.81 1.23
CA ARG A 47 -12.17 5.57 1.66
C ARG A 47 -11.36 4.79 0.63
N PHE A 48 -11.93 3.72 0.08
CA PHE A 48 -11.26 2.91 -0.93
C PHE A 48 -11.04 3.68 -2.23
N LEU A 49 -12.05 4.41 -2.71
CA LEU A 49 -11.92 5.26 -3.89
C LEU A 49 -10.82 6.32 -3.73
N THR A 50 -10.68 6.90 -2.53
CA THR A 50 -9.61 7.85 -2.22
C THR A 50 -8.24 7.14 -2.18
N LEU A 51 -8.15 5.96 -1.58
CA LEU A 51 -6.92 5.16 -1.55
C LEU A 51 -6.46 4.78 -2.95
N ILE A 52 -7.33 4.29 -3.84
CA ILE A 52 -6.91 3.86 -5.18
C ILE A 52 -6.58 5.04 -6.11
N LYS A 53 -7.12 6.23 -5.83
CA LYS A 53 -6.78 7.47 -6.57
C LYS A 53 -5.42 8.05 -6.18
N ASN A 54 -4.86 7.67 -5.04
CA ASN A 54 -3.49 8.03 -4.71
C ASN A 54 -2.56 7.42 -5.77
N GLU A 55 -1.72 8.25 -6.41
CA GLU A 55 -0.94 7.82 -7.58
C GLU A 55 0.06 6.69 -7.27
N ASP A 56 0.56 6.62 -6.04
CA ASP A 56 1.45 5.54 -5.62
C ASP A 56 0.72 4.20 -5.53
N ASN A 57 -0.51 4.22 -5.01
CA ASN A 57 -1.36 3.05 -4.93
C ASN A 57 -1.85 2.66 -6.32
N ALA A 58 -2.23 3.65 -7.14
CA ALA A 58 -2.66 3.47 -8.51
C ALA A 58 -1.58 2.80 -9.38
N GLU A 59 -0.31 3.18 -9.23
CA GLU A 59 0.81 2.55 -9.95
C GLU A 59 0.88 1.05 -9.67
N ILE A 60 0.71 0.64 -8.41
CA ILE A 60 0.71 -0.77 -8.00
C ILE A 60 -0.52 -1.50 -8.54
N ILE A 61 -1.72 -0.92 -8.45
CA ILE A 61 -2.96 -1.52 -8.99
C ILE A 61 -2.82 -1.73 -10.50
N ARG A 62 -2.31 -0.73 -11.24
CA ARG A 62 -2.07 -0.86 -12.68
C ARG A 62 -1.06 -1.97 -13.00
N ASP A 63 -0.07 -2.20 -12.14
CA ASP A 63 0.85 -3.34 -12.28
C ASP A 63 0.17 -4.69 -12.03
N GLU A 64 -0.67 -4.83 -11.00
CA GLU A 64 -1.46 -6.04 -10.77
C GLU A 64 -2.40 -6.34 -11.94
N LEU A 65 -3.12 -5.33 -12.42
CA LEU A 65 -4.02 -5.46 -13.57
C LEU A 65 -3.26 -5.83 -14.85
N ARG A 66 -2.04 -5.30 -15.04
CA ARG A 66 -1.18 -5.66 -16.18
C ARG A 66 -0.78 -7.13 -16.10
N ARG A 67 -0.37 -7.61 -14.92
CA ARG A 67 0.01 -9.01 -14.70
C ARG A 67 -1.16 -9.97 -14.83
N ALA A 68 -2.39 -9.52 -14.56
CA ALA A 68 -3.60 -10.33 -14.72
C ALA A 68 -4.10 -10.42 -16.17
N GLN A 69 -3.60 -9.59 -17.10
CA GLN A 69 -3.99 -9.67 -18.51
C GLN A 69 -3.56 -11.02 -19.10
N TYR A 70 -4.46 -11.68 -19.85
CA TYR A 70 -4.22 -12.97 -20.51
C TYR A 70 -3.97 -14.19 -19.60
N GLU A 71 -3.98 -14.02 -18.28
CA GLU A 71 -3.73 -15.12 -17.33
C GLU A 71 -4.97 -15.99 -17.08
N TYR A 72 -6.15 -15.36 -16.99
CA TYR A 72 -7.37 -16.02 -16.53
C TYR A 72 -8.45 -16.06 -17.61
N GLY A 73 -9.29 -17.10 -17.58
CA GLY A 73 -10.50 -17.19 -18.40
C GLY A 73 -11.58 -16.21 -17.95
N ARG A 74 -12.74 -16.27 -18.60
CA ARG A 74 -13.95 -15.64 -18.04
C ARG A 74 -14.40 -16.38 -16.77
N ARG A 75 -15.44 -15.87 -16.12
CA ARG A 75 -16.04 -16.52 -14.94
C ARG A 75 -16.33 -18.00 -15.26
N TRP A 76 -15.85 -18.89 -14.39
CA TRP A 76 -15.98 -20.35 -14.54
C TRP A 76 -15.28 -20.97 -15.77
N GLU A 77 -14.50 -20.20 -16.54
CA GLU A 77 -13.71 -20.69 -17.67
C GLU A 77 -12.24 -20.87 -17.26
N SER A 78 -11.58 -21.89 -17.80
CA SER A 78 -10.16 -22.14 -17.50
C SER A 78 -9.21 -21.24 -18.29
N PRO A 79 -8.08 -20.78 -17.71
CA PRO A 79 -7.65 -20.98 -16.32
C PRO A 79 -8.52 -20.21 -15.34
N LEU A 80 -8.95 -20.86 -14.25
CA LEU A 80 -9.72 -20.22 -13.19
C LEU A 80 -8.87 -19.18 -12.47
N MET A 81 -9.55 -18.19 -11.89
CA MET A 81 -8.89 -17.13 -11.16
C MET A 81 -8.45 -17.65 -9.79
N SER A 82 -7.26 -17.26 -9.33
CA SER A 82 -6.87 -17.56 -7.95
C SER A 82 -7.77 -16.79 -6.98
N LYS A 83 -7.86 -17.23 -5.72
CA LYS A 83 -8.67 -16.54 -4.69
C LYS A 83 -8.27 -15.07 -4.50
N MET A 84 -7.00 -14.74 -4.75
CA MET A 84 -6.44 -13.39 -4.62
C MET A 84 -5.58 -13.07 -5.85
N PRO A 85 -6.19 -12.76 -7.01
CA PRO A 85 -5.44 -12.51 -8.24
C PRO A 85 -4.70 -11.17 -8.17
N CYS A 86 -5.28 -10.20 -7.44
CA CYS A 86 -4.78 -8.86 -7.19
C CYS A 86 -4.75 -8.59 -5.67
N PRO A 87 -3.83 -9.23 -4.91
CA PRO A 87 -3.85 -9.18 -3.45
C PRO A 87 -3.62 -7.80 -2.87
N TYR A 88 -2.84 -6.93 -3.51
CA TYR A 88 -2.62 -5.56 -3.03
C TYR A 88 -3.90 -4.73 -3.15
N THR A 89 -4.60 -4.81 -4.29
CA THR A 89 -5.88 -4.14 -4.49
C THR A 89 -6.93 -4.61 -3.47
N LEU A 90 -6.97 -5.92 -3.22
CA LEU A 90 -7.85 -6.51 -2.21
C LEU A 90 -7.46 -6.12 -0.77
N LEU A 91 -6.16 -5.98 -0.48
CA LEU A 91 -5.68 -5.48 0.80
C LEU A 91 -6.17 -4.04 1.03
N LEU A 92 -6.09 -3.16 0.03
CA LEU A 92 -6.62 -1.80 0.13
C LEU A 92 -8.13 -1.79 0.43
N LEU A 93 -8.88 -2.69 -0.21
CA LEU A 93 -10.32 -2.84 0.05
C LEU A 93 -10.56 -3.27 1.49
N ALA A 94 -9.87 -4.32 1.96
CA ALA A 94 -10.00 -4.78 3.34
C ALA A 94 -9.63 -3.67 4.34
N GLN A 95 -8.56 -2.91 4.10
CA GLN A 95 -8.20 -1.77 4.94
C GLN A 95 -9.31 -0.71 5.01
N ALA A 96 -9.97 -0.39 3.89
CA ALA A 96 -11.04 0.60 3.84
C ALA A 96 -12.36 0.15 4.48
N TRP A 97 -12.63 -1.17 4.51
CA TRP A 97 -13.85 -1.75 5.10
C TRP A 97 -13.74 -2.01 6.59
N ASN A 98 -12.54 -2.36 7.07
CA ASN A 98 -12.35 -2.86 8.43
C ASN A 98 -11.78 -1.81 9.38
N MET A 99 -11.22 -0.70 8.89
CA MET A 99 -10.59 0.27 9.78
C MET A 99 -10.66 1.71 9.28
N ASP A 100 -10.81 2.61 10.23
CA ASP A 100 -10.76 4.05 10.01
C ASP A 100 -10.01 4.72 11.16
N LEU A 101 -8.91 5.37 10.80
CA LEU A 101 -8.08 6.15 11.72
C LEU A 101 -8.09 7.64 11.34
N GLY A 102 -9.09 8.10 10.58
CA GLY A 102 -9.18 9.47 10.06
C GLY A 102 -9.19 10.52 11.17
N SER A 103 -9.99 10.30 12.21
CA SER A 103 -10.03 11.14 13.42
C SER A 103 -10.22 10.28 14.65
N VAL A 104 -10.06 10.87 15.85
CA VAL A 104 -10.27 10.15 17.11
C VAL A 104 -11.75 9.87 17.34
N GLU A 105 -12.63 10.78 16.93
CA GLU A 105 -14.08 10.72 17.12
C GLU A 105 -14.75 9.71 16.19
N ASP A 106 -14.27 9.63 14.94
CA ASP A 106 -14.79 8.73 13.90
C ASP A 106 -14.00 7.40 13.83
N ALA A 107 -13.04 7.17 14.74
CA ALA A 107 -12.20 5.99 14.71
C ALA A 107 -13.01 4.71 14.88
N TYR A 108 -12.76 3.71 14.02
CA TYR A 108 -13.29 2.37 14.23
C TYR A 108 -12.33 1.30 13.71
N ALA A 109 -12.45 0.12 14.27
CA ALA A 109 -11.81 -1.10 13.79
C ALA A 109 -12.81 -2.25 13.95
N THR A 110 -13.06 -3.01 12.89
CA THR A 110 -14.00 -4.13 12.87
C THR A 110 -13.54 -5.20 11.88
N GLY A 111 -14.23 -6.35 11.84
CA GLY A 111 -13.93 -7.43 10.91
C GLY A 111 -13.09 -8.56 11.52
N VAL A 112 -12.63 -9.47 10.67
CA VAL A 112 -11.94 -10.71 11.06
C VAL A 112 -10.65 -10.95 10.26
N GLY A 113 -10.07 -9.91 9.67
CA GLY A 113 -8.82 -9.97 8.90
C GLY A 113 -9.02 -10.30 7.43
N LEU A 114 -7.94 -10.12 6.64
CA LEU A 114 -7.97 -10.27 5.18
C LEU A 114 -8.32 -11.70 4.74
N GLU A 115 -7.68 -12.71 5.35
CA GLU A 115 -7.78 -14.11 4.93
C GLU A 115 -9.18 -14.71 5.13
N TYR A 116 -9.80 -14.37 6.26
CA TYR A 116 -11.12 -14.89 6.65
C TYR A 116 -12.26 -14.18 5.93
N SER A 117 -12.04 -12.92 5.52
CA SER A 117 -13.06 -12.13 4.83
C SER A 117 -12.97 -12.19 3.30
N THR A 118 -11.89 -12.72 2.73
CA THR A 118 -11.75 -12.85 1.27
C THR A 118 -12.67 -13.93 0.72
N LEU A 119 -13.45 -13.57 -0.29
CA LEU A 119 -14.32 -14.48 -1.04
C LEU A 119 -13.69 -14.88 -2.39
N ASP A 120 -14.23 -15.91 -3.04
CA ASP A 120 -13.73 -16.41 -4.32
C ASP A 120 -14.15 -15.47 -5.48
N PRO A 121 -13.24 -14.93 -6.32
CA PRO A 121 -13.62 -14.07 -7.43
C PRO A 121 -14.39 -14.79 -8.57
N ASP A 122 -14.38 -16.12 -8.65
CA ASP A 122 -15.19 -16.91 -9.60
C ASP A 122 -16.64 -17.09 -9.13
N MET A 123 -16.95 -16.84 -7.86
CA MET A 123 -18.30 -16.95 -7.33
C MET A 123 -19.27 -15.90 -7.92
N GLY A 124 -20.55 -16.16 -7.75
CA GLY A 124 -21.64 -15.23 -8.04
C GLY A 124 -21.75 -14.13 -7.03
N SER A 125 -22.24 -12.96 -7.46
CA SER A 125 -22.41 -11.83 -6.55
C SER A 125 -23.43 -12.11 -5.44
N PHE A 126 -24.28 -13.14 -5.59
CA PHE A 126 -25.27 -13.59 -4.61
C PHE A 126 -25.05 -15.03 -4.11
N ASP A 127 -23.87 -15.63 -4.35
CA ASP A 127 -23.63 -17.05 -4.00
C ASP A 127 -23.42 -17.27 -2.48
N GLU A 128 -23.10 -16.22 -1.74
CA GLU A 128 -22.93 -16.23 -0.28
C GLU A 128 -24.15 -15.59 0.41
N ASP A 129 -24.41 -15.94 1.67
CA ASP A 129 -25.51 -15.38 2.48
C ASP A 129 -25.25 -13.89 2.81
N SER A 130 -25.45 -13.00 1.83
CA SER A 130 -25.61 -11.57 2.08
C SER A 130 -27.04 -11.29 2.52
N ASP A 131 -27.22 -11.06 3.82
CA ASP A 131 -28.50 -10.61 4.37
C ASP A 131 -28.76 -9.11 4.09
N ASP A 132 -27.75 -8.38 3.58
CA ASP A 132 -27.79 -6.94 3.27
C ASP A 132 -27.31 -6.64 1.83
N ASP A 133 -27.19 -5.35 1.49
CA ASP A 133 -26.72 -4.85 0.20
C ASP A 133 -25.24 -5.27 -0.12
N MET A 134 -24.82 -5.07 -1.38
CA MET A 134 -23.43 -5.22 -1.83
C MET A 134 -22.90 -3.95 -2.49
N SER A 135 -21.58 -3.77 -2.41
CA SER A 135 -20.84 -2.70 -3.11
C SER A 135 -20.04 -3.32 -4.26
N ILE A 136 -20.09 -2.71 -5.44
CA ILE A 136 -19.31 -3.16 -6.61
C ILE A 136 -18.49 -1.97 -7.10
N ILE A 137 -17.18 -2.16 -7.26
CA ILE A 137 -16.22 -1.07 -7.52
C ILE A 137 -15.35 -1.43 -8.71
N ASP A 138 -15.34 -0.56 -9.72
CA ASP A 138 -14.49 -0.66 -10.90
C ASP A 138 -13.16 0.05 -10.69
N VAL A 139 -12.09 -0.73 -10.77
CA VAL A 139 -10.70 -0.26 -10.61
C VAL A 139 -9.90 -0.32 -11.92
N THR A 140 -10.57 -0.51 -13.07
CA THR A 140 -9.94 -0.57 -14.39
C THR A 140 -9.00 0.62 -14.63
N ASP A 141 -9.46 1.82 -14.28
CA ASP A 141 -8.64 3.02 -14.20
C ASP A 141 -8.71 3.58 -12.77
N PRO A 142 -7.69 3.35 -11.93
CA PRO A 142 -7.69 3.83 -10.55
C PRO A 142 -7.79 5.36 -10.41
N SER A 143 -7.45 6.12 -11.45
CA SER A 143 -7.59 7.57 -11.46
C SER A 143 -9.02 8.03 -11.75
N ASN A 144 -9.83 7.18 -12.38
CA ASN A 144 -11.24 7.42 -12.70
C ASN A 144 -12.13 6.21 -12.38
N PRO A 145 -12.18 5.79 -11.10
CA PRO A 145 -12.94 4.62 -10.69
C PRO A 145 -14.44 4.87 -10.78
N ALA A 146 -15.20 3.79 -10.79
CA ALA A 146 -16.65 3.82 -10.66
C ALA A 146 -17.13 2.86 -9.57
N TYR A 147 -18.36 3.05 -9.13
CA TYR A 147 -18.97 2.17 -8.14
C TYR A 147 -20.47 2.03 -8.39
N CYS A 148 -21.10 1.03 -7.79
CA CYS A 148 -22.53 1.03 -7.54
C CYS A 148 -22.82 0.21 -6.29
N PHE A 149 -24.05 0.28 -5.83
CA PHE A 149 -24.60 -0.69 -4.89
C PHE A 149 -25.67 -1.53 -5.57
N VAL A 150 -25.88 -2.75 -5.07
CA VAL A 150 -26.93 -3.68 -5.52
C VAL A 150 -27.55 -4.34 -4.28
N TYR A 151 -28.83 -4.72 -4.36
CA TYR A 151 -29.60 -5.20 -3.21
C TYR A 151 -30.29 -6.52 -3.44
N GLU A 152 -30.97 -6.60 -4.57
CA GLU A 152 -31.75 -7.76 -4.95
C GLU A 152 -31.06 -8.44 -6.11
N TYR A 153 -31.27 -9.75 -6.18
CA TYR A 153 -30.80 -10.58 -7.27
C TYR A 153 -31.23 -10.00 -8.63
N GLY A 154 -30.26 -9.66 -9.48
CA GLY A 154 -30.51 -9.03 -10.78
C GLY A 154 -31.06 -7.59 -10.71
N GLY A 155 -30.96 -6.93 -9.54
CA GLY A 155 -31.38 -5.55 -9.35
C GLY A 155 -30.53 -4.55 -10.14
N GLU A 156 -31.09 -3.37 -10.40
CA GLU A 156 -30.36 -2.29 -11.07
C GLU A 156 -29.27 -1.69 -10.16
N PRO A 157 -28.13 -1.27 -10.72
CA PRO A 157 -27.10 -0.57 -9.98
C PRO A 157 -27.65 0.78 -9.47
N ILE A 158 -27.50 1.02 -8.17
CA ILE A 158 -27.93 2.28 -7.53
C ILE A 158 -26.71 3.09 -7.05
N ASP A 159 -26.89 4.41 -6.99
CA ASP A 159 -25.91 5.34 -6.46
C ASP A 159 -25.99 5.48 -4.93
N MET A 160 -25.14 6.33 -4.36
CA MET A 160 -25.14 6.59 -2.92
C MET A 160 -26.48 7.13 -2.39
N LYS A 161 -27.25 7.89 -3.19
CA LYS A 161 -28.55 8.45 -2.79
C LYS A 161 -29.62 7.36 -2.77
N GLY A 162 -29.63 6.50 -3.78
CA GLY A 162 -30.52 5.33 -3.85
C GLY A 162 -30.27 4.35 -2.71
N TYR A 163 -28.99 4.09 -2.39
CA TYR A 163 -28.63 3.23 -1.26
C TYR A 163 -29.14 3.79 0.07
N ILE A 164 -28.78 5.04 0.39
CA ILE A 164 -29.04 5.59 1.73
C ILE A 164 -30.53 5.80 2.00
N ALA A 165 -31.32 6.05 0.95
CA ALA A 165 -32.77 6.23 1.03
C ALA A 165 -33.52 4.98 1.53
N LYS A 166 -32.87 3.80 1.52
CA LYS A 166 -33.44 2.58 2.09
C LYS A 166 -33.37 2.53 3.61
N TYR A 167 -32.31 3.10 4.17
CA TYR A 167 -32.07 3.09 5.61
C TYR A 167 -32.70 4.30 6.30
N TYR A 168 -32.76 5.45 5.61
CA TYR A 168 -33.15 6.72 6.20
C TYR A 168 -34.02 7.54 5.24
N ASP A 169 -35.04 8.22 5.78
CA ASP A 169 -35.80 9.21 5.02
C ASP A 169 -34.93 10.45 4.80
N MET A 170 -34.47 10.65 3.55
CA MET A 170 -33.62 11.77 3.15
C MET A 170 -34.24 13.13 3.45
N SER A 171 -35.57 13.25 3.43
CA SER A 171 -36.27 14.51 3.69
C SER A 171 -36.19 14.90 5.16
N ASP A 172 -36.14 13.92 6.06
CA ASP A 172 -35.99 14.15 7.49
C ASP A 172 -34.53 14.41 7.86
N MET A 173 -33.58 13.75 7.17
CA MET A 173 -32.15 14.04 7.36
C MET A 173 -31.78 15.47 6.95
N GLN A 174 -32.33 15.97 5.85
CA GLN A 174 -32.06 17.34 5.40
C GLN A 174 -32.61 18.39 6.37
N LYS A 175 -33.82 18.17 6.92
CA LYS A 175 -34.40 19.06 7.96
C LYS A 175 -33.56 19.08 9.24
N LEU A 176 -33.00 17.93 9.64
CA LEU A 176 -32.12 17.83 10.81
C LEU A 176 -30.80 18.57 10.60
N VAL A 177 -30.24 18.55 9.39
CA VAL A 177 -29.06 19.35 9.07
C VAL A 177 -29.38 20.85 9.07
N GLU A 178 -30.54 21.24 8.51
CA GLU A 178 -30.99 22.64 8.44
C GLU A 178 -31.37 23.24 9.80
N SER A 179 -31.81 22.43 10.77
CA SER A 179 -32.19 22.91 12.10
C SER A 179 -30.99 23.36 12.94
N GLY A 180 -29.76 23.02 12.55
CA GLY A 180 -28.54 23.39 13.26
C GLY A 180 -28.36 22.71 14.61
N GLU A 181 -29.19 21.71 14.93
CA GLU A 181 -28.98 20.81 16.08
C GLU A 181 -27.82 19.85 15.74
N MET A 182 -26.60 20.40 15.70
CA MET A 182 -25.32 19.71 15.46
C MET A 182 -24.89 18.87 16.67
N GLU A 183 -25.76 18.00 17.18
CA GLU A 183 -25.25 16.76 17.75
C GLU A 183 -24.95 15.81 16.59
N GLU A 184 -23.96 14.95 16.77
CA GLU A 184 -23.39 14.04 15.77
C GLU A 184 -24.39 12.93 15.38
N THR A 185 -25.53 13.34 14.85
CA THR A 185 -26.61 12.43 14.48
C THR A 185 -26.20 11.62 13.26
N ILE A 186 -26.78 10.43 13.15
CA ILE A 186 -26.65 9.55 11.98
C ILE A 186 -26.95 10.31 10.67
N ALA A 187 -27.85 11.30 10.71
CA ALA A 187 -28.19 12.16 9.58
C ALA A 187 -27.01 13.02 9.09
N VAL A 188 -26.25 13.64 10.01
CA VAL A 188 -25.06 14.44 9.67
C VAL A 188 -24.00 13.55 9.02
N ARG A 189 -23.76 12.36 9.58
CA ARG A 189 -22.83 11.37 9.01
C ARG A 189 -23.29 10.91 7.62
N ALA A 190 -24.58 10.62 7.44
CA ALA A 190 -25.15 10.24 6.14
C ALA A 190 -24.94 11.33 5.07
N VAL A 191 -25.22 12.59 5.40
CA VAL A 191 -25.01 13.72 4.46
C VAL A 191 -23.52 13.90 4.11
N LYS A 192 -22.62 13.79 5.11
CA LYS A 192 -21.16 13.84 4.90
C LYS A 192 -20.70 12.77 3.91
N VAL A 193 -21.11 11.51 4.09
CA VAL A 193 -20.67 10.41 3.20
C VAL A 193 -21.31 10.46 1.81
N VAL A 194 -22.57 10.89 1.70
CA VAL A 194 -23.23 11.10 0.40
C VAL A 194 -22.53 12.18 -0.40
N SER A 195 -22.17 13.29 0.26
CA SER A 195 -21.45 14.40 -0.38
C SER A 195 -20.07 13.97 -0.85
N ALA A 196 -19.39 13.09 -0.10
CA ALA A 196 -18.06 12.60 -0.43
C ALA A 196 -18.03 11.68 -1.68
N LEU A 197 -19.17 11.06 -2.03
CA LEU A 197 -19.32 10.21 -3.22
C LEU A 197 -19.97 10.95 -4.41
N GLU A 198 -20.37 12.21 -4.23
CA GLU A 198 -21.01 12.98 -5.30
C GLU A 198 -20.04 13.27 -6.45
N GLY A 199 -20.51 13.06 -7.69
CA GLY A 199 -19.71 13.22 -8.90
C GLY A 199 -18.83 12.02 -9.25
N VAL A 200 -18.77 10.98 -8.42
CA VAL A 200 -18.13 9.71 -8.80
C VAL A 200 -19.05 8.94 -9.76
N ARG A 201 -18.47 8.36 -10.81
CA ARG A 201 -19.20 7.60 -11.85
C ARG A 201 -19.90 6.38 -11.25
N VAL A 202 -21.15 6.18 -11.61
CA VAL A 202 -21.95 5.00 -11.22
C VAL A 202 -21.82 3.92 -12.30
N LEU A 203 -21.69 2.66 -11.92
CA LEU A 203 -21.62 1.53 -12.85
C LEU A 203 -22.96 1.26 -13.54
N THR A 204 -22.88 0.71 -14.76
CA THR A 204 -24.01 0.36 -15.60
C THR A 204 -24.42 -1.09 -15.37
N SER A 205 -25.67 -1.44 -15.69
CA SER A 205 -26.12 -2.84 -15.68
C SER A 205 -25.33 -3.70 -16.67
N ASP A 206 -24.85 -3.12 -17.77
CA ASP A 206 -24.01 -3.80 -18.76
C ASP A 206 -22.67 -4.23 -18.16
N ALA A 207 -22.06 -3.41 -17.29
CA ALA A 207 -20.84 -3.78 -16.57
C ALA A 207 -21.06 -4.97 -15.63
N LEU A 208 -22.22 -4.99 -14.93
CA LEU A 208 -22.59 -6.10 -14.04
C LEU A 208 -22.89 -7.39 -14.82
N ALA A 209 -23.60 -7.28 -15.94
CA ALA A 209 -23.88 -8.41 -16.82
C ALA A 209 -22.62 -8.95 -17.52
N GLU A 210 -21.63 -8.10 -17.78
CA GLU A 210 -20.34 -8.56 -18.30
C GLU A 210 -19.54 -9.33 -17.24
N ALA A 211 -19.58 -8.90 -15.97
CA ALA A 211 -18.90 -9.55 -14.85
C ALA A 211 -19.60 -10.83 -14.34
N TRP A 212 -20.94 -10.83 -14.28
CA TRP A 212 -21.80 -11.93 -13.84
C TRP A 212 -22.99 -12.15 -14.81
N PRO A 213 -22.75 -12.78 -15.97
CA PRO A 213 -23.76 -12.93 -17.02
C PRO A 213 -25.02 -13.72 -16.61
N ASP A 214 -24.89 -14.65 -15.67
CA ASP A 214 -26.00 -15.51 -15.24
C ASP A 214 -26.91 -14.85 -14.19
N GLU A 215 -26.50 -13.70 -13.63
CA GLU A 215 -27.21 -13.00 -12.55
C GLU A 215 -27.88 -11.72 -13.02
N TYR A 216 -27.25 -11.00 -13.95
CA TYR A 216 -27.75 -9.72 -14.47
C TYR A 216 -28.14 -9.89 -15.94
N ASN A 217 -29.45 -9.77 -16.22
CA ASN A 217 -29.96 -9.80 -17.58
C ASN A 217 -30.00 -8.40 -18.19
N VAL A 218 -29.61 -8.32 -19.45
CA VAL A 218 -29.71 -7.10 -20.24
C VAL A 218 -30.94 -7.21 -21.15
N ASP A 219 -32.12 -6.89 -20.63
CA ASP A 219 -33.38 -6.90 -21.41
C ASP A 219 -33.40 -5.80 -22.50
N ASN A 220 -32.58 -4.77 -22.34
CA ASN A 220 -32.25 -3.77 -23.34
C ASN A 220 -30.80 -3.37 -23.12
N PRO A 221 -29.84 -3.74 -24.00
CA PRO A 221 -28.50 -3.19 -23.91
C PRO A 221 -28.66 -1.69 -24.11
N SER A 222 -28.50 -0.94 -23.02
CA SER A 222 -28.26 0.47 -23.14
C SER A 222 -27.08 0.57 -24.09
N PRO A 223 -27.13 1.37 -25.15
CA PRO A 223 -25.91 1.67 -25.86
C PRO A 223 -25.02 2.37 -24.85
N GLU A 224 -24.16 1.62 -24.16
CA GLU A 224 -22.98 2.20 -23.55
C GLU A 224 -22.44 3.11 -24.63
N THR A 225 -22.28 4.38 -24.27
CA THR A 225 -21.43 5.25 -25.05
C THR A 225 -20.11 4.54 -25.00
N HIS A 226 -19.82 3.76 -26.04
CA HIS A 226 -18.48 3.30 -26.24
C HIS A 226 -17.71 4.61 -26.29
N SER A 227 -17.04 4.94 -25.19
CA SER A 227 -15.71 5.47 -25.29
C SER A 227 -14.84 4.34 -25.87
N THR A 228 -15.19 3.88 -27.08
CA THR A 228 -14.19 3.88 -28.12
C THR A 228 -13.67 5.31 -28.03
N GLU A 229 -12.47 5.46 -27.49
CA GLU A 229 -11.52 6.37 -28.09
C GLU A 229 -11.29 5.90 -29.55
N SER A 230 -12.35 5.91 -30.35
CA SER A 230 -12.26 5.98 -31.79
C SER A 230 -11.92 7.43 -32.04
N ALA A 231 -10.61 7.68 -32.07
CA ALA A 231 -10.00 8.43 -33.15
C ALA A 231 -10.87 9.54 -33.74
N GLU A 232 -11.11 10.62 -33.00
CA GLU A 232 -11.43 11.96 -33.53
C GLU A 232 -11.43 12.96 -32.37
N LEU A 233 -10.24 13.27 -31.85
CA LEU A 233 -9.62 14.55 -32.20
C LEU A 233 -8.11 14.38 -32.44
N GLN A 234 -7.74 13.42 -33.30
CA GLN A 234 -6.69 13.74 -34.26
C GLN A 234 -7.26 14.78 -35.24
N LYS A 235 -7.40 16.03 -34.77
CA LYS A 235 -6.91 17.11 -35.63
C LYS A 235 -5.52 16.64 -36.00
N GLN A 236 -5.32 16.28 -37.26
CA GLN A 236 -3.99 16.23 -37.86
C GLN A 236 -3.39 17.61 -37.58
N LYS A 237 -2.79 17.77 -36.40
CA LYS A 237 -1.80 18.78 -36.15
C LYS A 237 -0.72 18.35 -37.11
N VAL A 238 -0.72 18.98 -38.29
CA VAL A 238 0.46 19.05 -39.12
C VAL A 238 1.60 19.27 -38.14
N PRO A 239 2.53 18.29 -37.99
CA PRO A 239 3.56 18.41 -36.99
C PRO A 239 4.25 19.74 -37.25
N SER A 240 4.48 20.52 -36.19
CA SER A 240 5.06 21.85 -36.40
C SER A 240 6.39 21.67 -37.16
N LEU A 241 6.81 22.66 -37.93
CA LEU A 241 8.10 22.58 -38.61
C LEU A 241 9.25 22.28 -37.63
N VAL A 242 9.06 22.62 -36.35
CA VAL A 242 9.99 22.29 -35.28
C VAL A 242 9.91 20.80 -34.88
N ASP A 243 8.74 20.18 -34.85
CA ASP A 243 8.60 18.75 -34.56
C ASP A 243 9.20 17.90 -35.71
N LEU A 244 9.06 18.36 -36.96
CA LEU A 244 9.65 17.72 -38.14
C LEU A 244 11.17 17.84 -38.21
N THR A 245 11.76 18.91 -37.65
CA THR A 245 13.21 19.14 -37.70
C THR A 245 13.94 18.68 -36.45
N LEU A 246 13.27 18.59 -35.30
CA LEU A 246 13.88 18.18 -34.04
C LEU A 246 14.35 16.73 -34.06
N SER A 247 13.52 15.78 -34.52
CA SER A 247 13.90 14.36 -34.55
C SER A 247 15.14 14.09 -35.42
N PRO A 248 15.23 14.58 -36.68
CA PRO A 248 16.45 14.45 -37.47
C PRO A 248 17.66 15.16 -36.86
N ALA A 249 17.48 16.32 -36.21
CA ALA A 249 18.56 17.05 -35.57
C ALA A 249 19.12 16.28 -34.37
N VAL A 250 18.25 15.71 -33.52
CA VAL A 250 18.65 14.85 -32.41
C VAL A 250 19.31 13.58 -32.94
N ASP A 251 18.78 12.94 -33.97
CA ASP A 251 19.42 11.76 -34.58
C ASP A 251 20.83 12.05 -35.10
N ASN A 252 21.00 13.16 -35.79
CA ASN A 252 22.30 13.55 -36.31
C ASN A 252 23.29 13.81 -35.17
N ALA A 253 22.88 14.54 -34.13
CA ALA A 253 23.70 14.83 -32.96
C ALA A 253 24.09 13.56 -32.17
N LEU A 254 23.15 12.62 -32.01
CA LEU A 254 23.39 11.33 -31.37
C LEU A 254 24.39 10.48 -32.19
N ALA A 255 24.22 10.44 -33.51
CA ALA A 255 25.10 9.70 -34.42
C ALA A 255 26.51 10.31 -34.53
N SER A 256 26.62 11.64 -34.48
CA SER A 256 27.91 12.35 -34.50
C SER A 256 28.56 12.49 -33.12
N SER A 257 27.87 12.08 -32.04
CA SER A 257 28.27 12.33 -30.64
C SER A 257 28.54 13.81 -30.32
N ASP A 258 27.89 14.72 -31.06
CA ASP A 258 28.00 16.17 -30.89
C ASP A 258 26.71 16.70 -30.27
N ILE A 259 26.56 16.46 -28.96
CA ILE A 259 25.36 16.83 -28.20
C ILE A 259 25.40 18.27 -27.66
N GLU A 260 26.56 18.93 -27.72
CA GLU A 260 26.74 20.32 -27.25
C GLU A 260 25.81 21.29 -28.01
N GLN A 261 25.59 21.04 -29.30
CA GLN A 261 24.69 21.85 -30.13
C GLN A 261 23.23 21.76 -29.66
N LEU A 262 22.85 20.66 -29.00
CA LEU A 262 21.50 20.47 -28.47
C LEU A 262 21.31 21.16 -27.12
N GLU A 263 22.36 21.51 -26.38
CA GLU A 263 22.25 22.16 -25.07
C GLU A 263 21.54 23.51 -25.16
N TYR A 264 21.80 24.29 -26.22
CA TYR A 264 21.08 25.54 -26.48
C TYR A 264 19.58 25.34 -26.72
N LEU A 265 19.17 24.18 -27.25
CA LEU A 265 17.75 23.85 -27.42
C LEU A 265 17.09 23.52 -26.08
N LEU A 266 17.84 22.97 -25.12
CA LEU A 266 17.32 22.65 -23.78
C LEU A 266 16.93 23.90 -23.00
N MET A 267 17.59 25.03 -23.27
CA MET A 267 17.28 26.34 -22.68
C MET A 267 15.94 26.92 -23.18
N ILE A 268 15.34 26.36 -24.23
CA ILE A 268 14.07 26.84 -24.78
C ILE A 268 12.91 26.13 -24.05
N PRO A 269 11.97 26.87 -23.44
CA PRO A 269 10.83 26.29 -22.73
C PRO A 269 10.06 25.27 -23.58
N GLY A 270 9.86 24.07 -23.04
CA GLY A 270 9.13 22.98 -23.67
C GLY A 270 9.92 22.15 -24.70
N LYS A 271 11.12 22.56 -25.12
CA LYS A 271 11.95 21.77 -26.06
C LYS A 271 12.64 20.59 -25.38
N ALA A 272 13.13 20.75 -24.16
CA ALA A 272 13.67 19.66 -23.36
C ALA A 272 12.68 18.48 -23.27
N GLU A 273 11.39 18.76 -23.08
CA GLU A 273 10.35 17.73 -22.98
C GLU A 273 10.10 16.98 -24.30
N LEU A 274 10.25 17.67 -25.45
CA LEU A 274 10.18 17.01 -26.76
C LEU A 274 11.40 16.12 -27.00
N VAL A 275 12.59 16.58 -26.61
CA VAL A 275 13.83 15.79 -26.71
C VAL A 275 13.73 14.55 -25.81
N LYS A 276 13.29 14.67 -24.55
CA LYS A 276 13.05 13.51 -23.67
C LYS A 276 12.11 12.48 -24.30
N ARG A 277 10.93 12.92 -24.75
CA ARG A 277 9.96 12.04 -25.43
C ARG A 277 10.57 11.36 -26.65
N TYR A 278 11.44 12.05 -27.37
CA TYR A 278 12.16 11.46 -28.49
C TYR A 278 13.17 10.39 -28.03
N LEU A 279 13.98 10.68 -27.00
CA LEU A 279 14.94 9.72 -26.43
C LEU A 279 14.25 8.46 -25.89
N MET A 280 13.04 8.58 -25.34
CA MET A 280 12.22 7.43 -24.90
C MET A 280 11.90 6.45 -26.05
N THR A 281 11.88 6.90 -27.30
CA THR A 281 11.60 6.04 -28.46
C THR A 281 12.83 5.29 -28.97
N LYS A 282 14.03 5.61 -28.48
CA LYS A 282 15.28 5.00 -28.97
C LYS A 282 15.54 3.66 -28.30
N ASN A 283 15.85 2.67 -29.12
CA ASN A 283 16.22 1.33 -28.69
C ASN A 283 17.22 0.70 -29.68
N PRO A 284 18.49 0.49 -29.30
CA PRO A 284 19.11 0.93 -28.05
C PRO A 284 19.33 2.46 -28.02
N LEU A 285 19.40 3.05 -26.82
CA LEU A 285 19.83 4.44 -26.65
C LEU A 285 21.37 4.48 -26.71
N PRO A 286 22.01 5.31 -27.56
CA PRO A 286 23.47 5.44 -27.56
C PRO A 286 23.97 6.21 -26.33
N ASP A 287 25.23 6.03 -25.95
CA ASP A 287 25.84 6.69 -24.78
C ASP A 287 25.77 8.22 -24.83
N SER A 288 25.90 8.81 -26.02
CA SER A 288 25.69 10.24 -26.25
C SER A 288 24.26 10.68 -25.89
N GLY A 289 23.27 9.82 -26.13
CA GLY A 289 21.88 10.04 -25.74
C GLY A 289 21.65 9.90 -24.25
N THR A 290 22.36 8.99 -23.59
CA THR A 290 22.35 8.89 -22.13
C THR A 290 22.95 10.14 -21.49
N ALA A 291 24.10 10.62 -21.97
CA ALA A 291 24.71 11.86 -21.50
C ALA A 291 23.80 13.08 -21.69
N LEU A 292 23.16 13.19 -22.87
CA LEU A 292 22.17 14.24 -23.13
C LEU A 292 20.98 14.15 -22.16
N LEU A 293 20.46 12.94 -21.92
CA LEU A 293 19.37 12.73 -20.96
C LEU A 293 19.77 13.16 -19.55
N THR A 294 20.97 12.79 -19.09
CA THR A 294 21.52 13.23 -17.80
C THR A 294 21.54 14.76 -17.72
N ASN A 295 22.09 15.46 -18.72
CA ASN A 295 22.17 16.92 -18.72
C ASN A 295 20.78 17.57 -18.65
N ILE A 296 19.79 17.01 -19.37
CA ILE A 296 18.40 17.49 -19.33
C ILE A 296 17.82 17.33 -17.91
N ILE A 297 18.02 16.16 -17.30
CA ILE A 297 17.50 15.88 -15.95
C ILE A 297 18.17 16.80 -14.93
N THR A 298 19.50 16.94 -14.96
CA THR A 298 20.24 17.81 -14.04
C THR A 298 19.69 19.24 -14.08
N HIS A 299 19.55 19.83 -15.27
CA HIS A 299 19.01 21.19 -15.42
C HIS A 299 17.56 21.32 -14.92
N GLU A 300 16.73 20.30 -15.12
CA GLU A 300 15.36 20.30 -14.60
C GLU A 300 15.33 20.30 -13.07
N PHE A 301 16.17 19.47 -12.44
CA PHE A 301 16.24 19.40 -10.99
C PHE A 301 16.77 20.70 -10.38
N GLU A 302 17.81 21.29 -10.97
CA GLU A 302 18.33 22.60 -10.56
C GLU A 302 17.29 23.72 -10.66
N SER A 303 16.38 23.64 -11.63
CA SER A 303 15.38 24.69 -11.89
C SER A 303 14.05 24.49 -11.16
N THR A 304 13.71 23.26 -10.74
CA THR A 304 12.37 22.94 -10.20
C THR A 304 12.37 22.42 -8.76
N SER A 305 13.53 22.24 -8.13
CA SER A 305 13.68 21.66 -6.78
C SER A 305 12.99 20.29 -6.65
N ARG A 306 12.92 19.53 -7.75
CA ARG A 306 12.31 18.19 -7.78
C ARG A 306 13.11 17.21 -6.95
N VAL A 307 12.43 16.30 -6.28
CA VAL A 307 13.08 15.29 -5.43
C VAL A 307 12.81 13.86 -5.92
N ILE A 308 11.96 13.71 -6.95
CA ILE A 308 11.56 12.43 -7.53
C ILE A 308 12.21 12.26 -8.90
N LEU A 309 13.10 11.29 -9.02
CA LEU A 309 13.67 10.86 -10.30
C LEU A 309 12.84 9.72 -10.89
N ASP A 310 12.11 10.01 -11.96
CA ASP A 310 11.31 9.02 -12.67
C ASP A 310 11.95 8.62 -14.00
N LEU A 311 12.44 7.37 -14.05
CA LEU A 311 13.01 6.77 -15.25
C LEU A 311 12.10 5.69 -15.86
N SER A 312 10.87 5.52 -15.35
CA SER A 312 9.93 4.48 -15.81
C SER A 312 9.52 4.63 -17.28
N GLY A 313 9.57 5.85 -17.82
CA GLY A 313 9.33 6.13 -19.24
C GLY A 313 10.44 5.64 -20.18
N TYR A 314 11.61 5.25 -19.67
CA TYR A 314 12.78 4.85 -20.45
C TYR A 314 13.03 3.35 -20.38
N LEU A 315 12.11 2.58 -20.96
CA LEU A 315 12.04 1.11 -20.87
C LEU A 315 13.29 0.37 -21.39
N TYR A 316 14.11 1.03 -22.23
CA TYR A 316 15.25 0.43 -22.91
C TYR A 316 16.62 0.89 -22.37
N LEU A 317 16.67 1.64 -21.27
CA LEU A 317 17.95 1.94 -20.62
C LEU A 317 18.58 0.66 -20.10
N SER A 318 19.84 0.43 -20.43
CA SER A 318 20.63 -0.66 -19.84
C SER A 318 20.95 -0.38 -18.36
N SER A 319 21.31 -1.42 -17.62
CA SER A 319 21.79 -1.28 -16.23
C SER A 319 22.94 -0.28 -16.11
N ASP A 320 23.92 -0.33 -17.01
CA ASP A 320 25.10 0.56 -16.99
C ASP A 320 24.71 2.02 -17.24
N GLN A 321 23.75 2.27 -18.14
CA GLN A 321 23.25 3.61 -18.41
C GLN A 321 22.48 4.19 -17.23
N VAL A 322 21.67 3.38 -16.53
CA VAL A 322 20.99 3.82 -15.31
C VAL A 322 22.01 4.17 -14.23
N VAL A 323 23.01 3.31 -14.01
CA VAL A 323 24.09 3.56 -13.05
C VAL A 323 24.88 4.83 -13.41
N TYR A 324 25.16 5.06 -14.70
CA TYR A 324 25.81 6.28 -15.17
C TYR A 324 24.99 7.54 -14.84
N ILE A 325 23.69 7.55 -15.18
CA ILE A 325 22.79 8.67 -14.88
C ILE A 325 22.76 8.93 -13.38
N VAL A 326 22.59 7.88 -12.58
CA VAL A 326 22.47 7.96 -11.12
C VAL A 326 23.76 8.49 -10.47
N ASN A 327 24.93 7.98 -10.87
CA ASN A 327 26.20 8.47 -10.35
C ASN A 327 26.46 9.93 -10.74
N ALA A 328 26.20 10.30 -11.99
CA ALA A 328 26.35 11.69 -12.44
C ALA A 328 25.45 12.63 -11.62
N LEU A 329 24.20 12.24 -11.38
CA LEU A 329 23.26 13.01 -10.56
C LEU A 329 23.66 13.06 -9.08
N ALA A 330 24.20 11.97 -8.53
CA ALA A 330 24.71 11.95 -7.16
C ALA A 330 25.90 12.91 -6.96
N GLU A 331 26.75 13.03 -7.97
CA GLU A 331 27.88 13.98 -7.97
C GLU A 331 27.41 15.43 -8.10
N THR A 332 26.45 15.72 -8.99
CA THR A 332 25.99 17.09 -9.24
C THR A 332 24.98 17.59 -8.22
N LEU A 333 24.13 16.69 -7.70
CA LEU A 333 22.98 17.00 -6.84
C LEU A 333 22.98 16.12 -5.57
N PRO A 334 24.05 16.18 -4.76
CA PRO A 334 24.19 15.31 -3.59
C PRO A 334 23.06 15.57 -2.59
N GLY A 335 22.42 14.49 -2.12
CA GLY A 335 21.35 14.58 -1.13
C GLY A 335 19.98 15.00 -1.66
N HIS A 336 19.86 15.35 -2.95
CA HIS A 336 18.64 15.99 -3.47
C HIS A 336 17.54 14.99 -3.86
N ILE A 337 17.93 13.85 -4.43
CA ILE A 337 16.99 12.83 -4.90
C ILE A 337 16.59 11.94 -3.71
N LEU A 338 15.28 11.88 -3.44
CA LEU A 338 14.69 11.15 -2.32
C LEU A 338 13.85 9.96 -2.78
N SER A 339 13.34 9.98 -4.02
CA SER A 339 12.54 8.89 -4.60
C SER A 339 13.03 8.59 -6.01
N LEU A 340 13.16 7.30 -6.33
CA LEU A 340 13.57 6.81 -7.64
C LEU A 340 12.58 5.77 -8.17
N LYS A 341 12.08 5.99 -9.39
CA LYS A 341 11.22 5.03 -10.10
C LYS A 341 11.95 4.41 -11.29
N LEU A 342 12.06 3.09 -11.30
CA LEU A 342 12.65 2.29 -12.37
C LEU A 342 11.64 1.33 -13.02
N SER A 343 10.35 1.53 -12.74
CA SER A 343 9.27 0.63 -13.16
C SER A 343 9.25 0.40 -14.68
N GLY A 344 8.94 -0.83 -15.11
CA GLY A 344 8.79 -1.18 -16.52
C GLY A 344 10.08 -1.49 -17.28
N ASN A 345 11.25 -1.16 -16.73
CA ASN A 345 12.53 -1.45 -17.38
C ASN A 345 13.00 -2.88 -17.09
N GLN A 346 12.96 -3.73 -18.12
CA GLN A 346 13.35 -5.14 -18.05
C GLN A 346 14.86 -5.37 -18.03
N ASN A 347 15.68 -4.34 -18.20
CA ASN A 347 17.15 -4.45 -18.14
C ASN A 347 17.73 -4.18 -16.73
N ILE A 348 16.86 -3.89 -15.74
CA ILE A 348 17.26 -3.62 -14.36
C ILE A 348 17.54 -4.93 -13.62
N SER A 349 18.68 -5.00 -12.94
CA SER A 349 19.15 -6.16 -12.17
C SER A 349 19.35 -5.82 -10.69
N THR A 350 19.57 -6.83 -9.85
CA THR A 350 19.94 -6.61 -8.43
C THR A 350 21.24 -5.83 -8.28
N THR A 351 22.19 -5.99 -9.21
CA THR A 351 23.44 -5.20 -9.23
C THR A 351 23.14 -3.72 -9.45
N THR A 352 22.18 -3.39 -10.33
CA THR A 352 21.70 -2.01 -10.52
C THR A 352 21.17 -1.43 -9.22
N VAL A 353 20.35 -2.19 -8.48
CA VAL A 353 19.80 -1.76 -7.18
C VAL A 353 20.90 -1.47 -6.18
N VAL A 354 21.92 -2.33 -6.09
CA VAL A 354 23.06 -2.14 -5.20
C VAL A 354 23.81 -0.84 -5.52
N GLU A 355 24.12 -0.59 -6.80
CA GLU A 355 24.85 0.61 -7.20
C GLU A 355 24.01 1.88 -7.00
N VAL A 356 22.70 1.82 -7.28
CA VAL A 356 21.76 2.91 -7.01
C VAL A 356 21.73 3.29 -5.52
N LEU A 357 21.61 2.31 -4.62
CA LEU A 357 21.52 2.57 -3.18
C LEU A 357 22.86 3.05 -2.59
N LYS A 358 23.98 2.68 -3.20
CA LYS A 358 25.29 3.24 -2.84
C LYS A 358 25.44 4.69 -3.31
N ALA A 359 24.95 5.01 -4.51
CA ALA A 359 25.01 6.37 -5.07
C ALA A 359 24.08 7.34 -4.33
N PHE A 360 22.91 6.87 -3.91
CA PHE A 360 21.94 7.65 -3.14
C PHE A 360 21.70 7.05 -1.74
N PRO A 361 22.64 7.20 -0.80
CA PRO A 361 22.47 6.67 0.55
C PRO A 361 21.28 7.31 1.30
N GLN A 362 20.84 8.51 0.90
CA GLN A 362 19.68 9.20 1.45
C GLN A 362 18.34 8.84 0.79
N LEU A 363 18.35 7.93 -0.19
CA LEU A 363 17.13 7.55 -0.90
C LEU A 363 16.11 7.00 0.10
N LEU A 364 14.91 7.58 0.11
CA LEU A 364 13.82 7.15 0.98
C LEU A 364 12.94 6.13 0.28
N ARG A 365 12.81 6.22 -1.05
CA ARG A 365 11.88 5.38 -1.81
C ARG A 365 12.46 4.87 -3.12
N LEU A 366 12.26 3.58 -3.37
CA LEU A 366 12.64 2.91 -4.62
C LEU A 366 11.45 2.11 -5.17
N VAL A 367 11.10 2.32 -6.44
CA VAL A 367 9.99 1.62 -7.13
C VAL A 367 10.53 0.76 -8.27
N LEU A 368 10.25 -0.55 -8.20
CA LEU A 368 10.79 -1.60 -9.07
C LEU A 368 9.70 -2.50 -9.67
N LEU A 369 8.54 -1.92 -10.01
CA LEU A 369 7.41 -2.67 -10.60
C LEU A 369 7.73 -3.09 -12.04
N ASN A 370 7.32 -4.29 -12.46
CA ASN A 370 7.56 -4.80 -13.81
C ASN A 370 9.02 -4.66 -14.27
N THR A 371 9.96 -5.15 -13.46
CA THR A 371 11.40 -5.26 -13.81
C THR A 371 11.77 -6.74 -13.95
N SER A 372 13.00 -7.03 -14.37
CA SER A 372 13.47 -8.43 -14.47
C SER A 372 13.86 -9.07 -13.13
N ILE A 373 13.84 -8.29 -12.04
CA ILE A 373 14.18 -8.77 -10.70
C ILE A 373 13.05 -9.68 -10.21
N THR A 374 13.39 -10.92 -9.90
CA THR A 374 12.43 -11.88 -9.32
C THR A 374 12.24 -11.64 -7.82
N ASN A 375 11.15 -12.18 -7.26
CA ASN A 375 10.90 -12.08 -5.83
C ASN A 375 12.04 -12.66 -4.99
N ASP A 376 12.53 -13.85 -5.35
CA ASP A 376 13.59 -14.53 -4.62
C ASP A 376 14.92 -13.75 -4.68
N GLN A 377 15.27 -13.20 -5.84
CA GLN A 377 16.48 -12.39 -6.00
C GLN A 377 16.46 -11.14 -5.11
N LEU A 378 15.32 -10.45 -5.02
CA LEU A 378 15.22 -9.26 -4.18
C LEU A 378 15.24 -9.62 -2.68
N LEU A 379 14.54 -10.68 -2.30
CA LEU A 379 14.53 -11.16 -0.91
C LEU A 379 15.91 -11.68 -0.48
N GLU A 380 16.65 -12.35 -1.37
CA GLU A 380 18.04 -12.74 -1.15
C GLU A 380 18.94 -11.51 -0.96
N LEU A 381 18.76 -10.47 -1.77
CA LEU A 381 19.54 -9.23 -1.63
C LEU A 381 19.27 -8.53 -0.29
N VAL A 382 18.00 -8.45 0.15
CA VAL A 382 17.64 -7.90 1.47
C VAL A 382 18.24 -8.73 2.60
N SER A 383 18.24 -10.06 2.45
CA SER A 383 18.83 -10.95 3.45
C SER A 383 20.35 -10.85 3.54
N THR A 384 21.04 -10.71 2.41
CA THR A 384 22.51 -10.78 2.33
C THR A 384 23.16 -9.43 2.54
N SER A 385 22.46 -8.34 2.24
CA SER A 385 22.96 -6.96 2.36
C SER A 385 21.91 -6.02 2.98
N PRO A 386 21.41 -6.32 4.20
CA PRO A 386 20.31 -5.57 4.83
C PRO A 386 20.65 -4.09 5.05
N ASN A 387 21.93 -3.78 5.26
CA ASN A 387 22.44 -2.43 5.49
C ASN A 387 22.23 -1.48 4.30
N LEU A 388 22.09 -2.01 3.08
CA LEU A 388 21.74 -1.18 1.91
C LEU A 388 20.34 -0.57 2.03
N PHE A 389 19.46 -1.19 2.81
CA PHE A 389 18.04 -0.84 2.91
C PHE A 389 17.70 -0.05 4.18
N PHE A 390 18.65 0.19 5.09
CA PHE A 390 18.36 0.85 6.38
C PHE A 390 17.86 2.29 6.25
N ASN A 391 18.27 3.00 5.20
CA ASN A 391 17.81 4.36 4.92
C ASN A 391 16.51 4.40 4.11
N LEU A 392 16.16 3.31 3.42
CA LEU A 392 14.92 3.23 2.67
C LEU A 392 13.73 3.15 3.62
N HIS A 393 12.77 4.03 3.38
CA HIS A 393 11.44 3.93 3.94
C HIS A 393 10.62 2.90 3.14
N ASP A 394 10.61 3.05 1.82
CA ASP A 394 9.73 2.26 0.95
C ASP A 394 10.50 1.57 -0.17
N LEU A 395 10.23 0.28 -0.35
CA LEU A 395 10.69 -0.51 -1.48
C LEU A 395 9.47 -1.16 -2.13
N VAL A 396 9.04 -0.61 -3.26
CA VAL A 396 7.85 -1.08 -3.98
C VAL A 396 8.27 -2.13 -5.00
N HIS A 397 7.94 -3.38 -4.73
CA HIS A 397 8.25 -4.54 -5.59
C HIS A 397 7.24 -5.66 -5.33
N PRO A 398 6.86 -6.49 -6.33
CA PRO A 398 5.90 -7.58 -6.16
C PRO A 398 6.17 -8.52 -4.97
N ALA A 399 7.46 -8.76 -4.64
CA ALA A 399 7.88 -9.55 -3.48
C ALA A 399 7.30 -9.07 -2.13
N PHE A 400 6.97 -7.79 -2.01
CA PHE A 400 6.42 -7.20 -0.80
C PHE A 400 4.95 -6.83 -0.95
N LEU A 401 4.29 -7.20 -2.04
CA LEU A 401 2.89 -6.85 -2.31
C LEU A 401 1.97 -8.08 -2.30
N TYR A 402 2.54 -9.26 -2.13
CA TYR A 402 1.83 -10.52 -2.02
C TYR A 402 1.84 -10.98 -0.56
N PRO A 403 0.68 -11.15 0.09
CA PRO A 403 0.65 -11.83 1.38
C PRO A 403 1.07 -13.27 1.12
N ILE A 404 2.08 -13.76 1.84
CA ILE A 404 2.51 -15.17 1.77
C ILE A 404 1.47 -16.01 2.50
N VAL A 405 0.26 -16.08 1.94
CA VAL A 405 -0.76 -17.02 2.38
C VAL A 405 -0.41 -18.35 1.73
N SER A 406 -0.28 -19.40 2.53
CA SER A 406 -0.09 -20.75 2.02
C SER A 406 -1.19 -21.06 0.99
N ASN A 407 -0.81 -21.37 -0.26
CA ASN A 407 -1.73 -21.75 -1.34
C ASN A 407 -2.51 -23.05 -1.07
N ASP A 408 -2.39 -23.66 0.12
CA ASP A 408 -3.17 -24.83 0.48
C ASP A 408 -4.42 -24.41 1.27
N PRO A 409 -5.60 -24.36 0.61
CA PRO A 409 -6.86 -23.94 1.23
C PRO A 409 -7.31 -24.83 2.40
N ARG A 410 -6.64 -25.98 2.61
CA ARG A 410 -6.92 -26.88 3.73
C ARG A 410 -6.24 -26.50 5.05
N TRP A 411 -5.38 -25.47 5.06
CA TRP A 411 -4.61 -25.07 6.26
C TRP A 411 -5.05 -23.77 6.92
N LEU A 412 -6.23 -23.26 6.61
CA LEU A 412 -6.88 -22.19 7.39
C LEU A 412 -7.18 -22.59 8.85
N HIS A 413 -6.89 -23.84 9.26
CA HIS A 413 -6.78 -24.24 10.65
C HIS A 413 -5.35 -24.03 11.20
N ARG A 414 -5.09 -22.83 11.73
CA ARG A 414 -4.23 -22.46 12.88
C ARG A 414 -2.82 -23.04 13.12
N TYR A 415 -2.25 -23.97 12.34
CA TYR A 415 -1.03 -24.69 12.82
C TYR A 415 0.07 -25.07 11.81
N ALA A 416 -0.05 -24.79 10.50
CA ALA A 416 1.07 -25.02 9.58
C ALA A 416 1.86 -23.73 9.38
N ALA A 417 2.58 -23.30 10.41
CA ALA A 417 3.63 -22.30 10.24
C ALA A 417 4.58 -22.79 9.13
N PRO A 418 4.86 -21.99 8.06
CA PRO A 418 5.84 -22.37 7.06
C PRO A 418 7.12 -22.83 7.76
N ALA A 419 7.61 -24.01 7.35
CA ALA A 419 8.58 -24.79 8.13
C ALA A 419 9.94 -24.08 8.34
N THR A 420 10.21 -22.98 7.64
CA THR A 420 11.49 -22.28 7.70
C THR A 420 11.31 -20.76 7.63
N LEU A 421 11.93 -20.05 8.57
CA LEU A 421 12.16 -18.60 8.55
C LEU A 421 12.72 -18.21 7.19
N HIS A 422 12.03 -17.33 6.45
CA HIS A 422 12.62 -16.80 5.24
C HIS A 422 13.79 -15.87 5.65
N PRO A 423 15.04 -16.12 5.19
CA PRO A 423 16.22 -15.40 5.67
C PRO A 423 16.11 -13.87 5.61
N ALA A 424 15.39 -13.34 4.61
CA ALA A 424 15.10 -11.91 4.45
C ALA A 424 14.48 -11.23 5.68
N TYR A 425 13.78 -11.96 6.57
CA TYR A 425 13.11 -11.37 7.74
C TYR A 425 13.99 -11.32 8.99
N ARG A 426 15.21 -11.87 8.95
CA ARG A 426 16.14 -11.86 10.10
C ARG A 426 16.48 -10.45 10.58
N HIS A 427 16.52 -9.48 9.68
CA HIS A 427 16.80 -8.07 10.00
C HIS A 427 15.54 -7.20 9.94
N GLY A 428 14.38 -7.85 9.85
CA GLY A 428 13.08 -7.23 9.76
C GLY A 428 12.51 -6.81 11.10
N LEU A 429 11.24 -6.44 11.05
CA LEU A 429 10.40 -6.16 12.21
C LEU A 429 9.16 -7.03 12.14
N THR A 430 8.77 -7.61 13.26
CA THR A 430 7.44 -8.20 13.45
C THR A 430 6.65 -7.33 14.41
N PHE A 431 5.45 -6.92 14.02
CA PHE A 431 4.51 -6.29 14.93
C PHE A 431 3.54 -7.36 15.43
N VAL A 432 3.58 -7.60 16.75
CA VAL A 432 2.66 -8.45 17.49
C VAL A 432 1.65 -7.59 18.24
N SER A 433 0.36 -7.81 18.00
CA SER A 433 -0.69 -7.24 18.85
C SER A 433 -1.48 -8.36 19.53
N PHE A 434 -1.76 -8.17 20.82
CA PHE A 434 -2.36 -9.18 21.68
C PHE A 434 -3.53 -8.61 22.48
N ASP A 435 -4.67 -9.28 22.38
CA ASP A 435 -5.86 -9.01 23.18
C ASP A 435 -6.00 -10.05 24.30
N GLY A 436 -5.76 -9.60 25.54
CA GLY A 436 -5.92 -10.43 26.74
C GLY A 436 -7.33 -10.98 26.94
N ARG A 437 -8.37 -10.28 26.45
CA ARG A 437 -9.76 -10.64 26.68
C ARG A 437 -10.22 -11.80 25.81
N ASN A 438 -9.95 -11.72 24.51
CA ASN A 438 -10.32 -12.77 23.56
C ASN A 438 -9.22 -13.81 23.35
N ASN A 439 -8.03 -13.56 23.92
CA ASN A 439 -6.83 -14.34 23.69
C ASN A 439 -6.46 -14.41 22.19
N ASP A 440 -6.69 -13.29 21.49
CA ASP A 440 -6.38 -13.14 20.08
C ASP A 440 -4.99 -12.53 19.91
N ILE A 441 -4.24 -13.11 18.98
CA ILE A 441 -2.90 -12.68 18.61
C ILE A 441 -2.92 -12.40 17.11
N THR A 442 -2.43 -11.23 16.74
CA THR A 442 -2.17 -10.89 15.34
C THR A 442 -0.71 -10.51 15.18
N THR A 443 -0.10 -11.00 14.10
CA THR A 443 1.32 -10.83 13.83
C THR A 443 1.55 -10.52 12.37
N ASP A 444 2.33 -9.49 12.11
CA ASP A 444 2.73 -9.13 10.76
C ASP A 444 4.20 -8.76 10.70
N SER A 445 4.90 -9.24 9.69
CA SER A 445 6.34 -9.00 9.54
C SER A 445 6.68 -8.25 8.25
N VAL A 446 7.67 -7.36 8.34
CA VAL A 446 8.34 -6.74 7.19
C VAL A 446 9.83 -7.11 7.20
N PRO A 447 10.47 -7.34 6.03
CA PRO A 447 11.83 -7.87 5.96
C PRO A 447 12.92 -6.83 6.27
N PHE A 448 12.59 -5.55 6.16
CA PHE A 448 13.43 -4.44 6.59
C PHE A 448 12.53 -3.29 7.08
N PHE A 449 13.12 -2.29 7.75
CA PHE A 449 12.40 -1.11 8.17
C PHE A 449 13.36 0.04 8.48
N ASN A 450 12.88 1.27 8.29
CA ASN A 450 13.54 2.47 8.79
C ASN A 450 12.96 2.86 10.16
N PRO A 451 13.79 3.19 11.18
CA PRO A 451 13.29 3.50 12.51
C PRO A 451 12.40 4.74 12.56
N GLU A 452 12.70 5.79 11.80
CA GLU A 452 11.89 7.02 11.77
C GLU A 452 10.51 6.73 11.19
N GLN A 453 10.49 6.04 10.05
CA GLN A 453 9.26 5.67 9.40
C GLN A 453 8.40 4.76 10.29
N LEU A 454 9.02 3.77 10.96
CA LEU A 454 8.32 2.89 11.89
C LEU A 454 7.61 3.68 13.00
N LEU A 455 8.31 4.63 13.65
CA LEU A 455 7.71 5.45 14.70
C LEU A 455 6.54 6.29 14.17
N LYS A 456 6.67 6.87 12.97
CA LYS A 456 5.55 7.61 12.34
C LYS A 456 4.32 6.72 12.15
N LYS A 457 4.51 5.55 11.52
CA LYS A 457 3.44 4.58 11.23
C LYS A 457 2.69 4.11 12.49
N LEU A 458 3.41 3.98 13.61
CA LEU A 458 2.84 3.52 14.87
C LEU A 458 2.21 4.67 15.68
N ALA A 459 2.63 5.93 15.49
CA ALA A 459 2.17 7.05 16.30
C ALA A 459 0.66 7.29 16.18
N ARG A 460 0.11 7.22 14.96
CA ARG A 460 -1.33 7.47 14.74
C ARG A 460 -2.25 6.46 15.43
N PRO A 461 -2.11 5.12 15.24
CA PRO A 461 -2.96 4.16 15.93
C PRO A 461 -2.82 4.27 17.46
N LEU A 462 -1.62 4.48 17.99
CA LEU A 462 -1.39 4.67 19.42
C LEU A 462 -2.06 5.95 19.95
N SER A 463 -1.99 7.04 19.18
CA SER A 463 -2.67 8.30 19.51
C SER A 463 -4.19 8.14 19.54
N ILE A 464 -4.75 7.35 18.63
CA ILE A 464 -6.19 7.06 18.64
C ILE A 464 -6.55 6.19 19.84
N MET A 465 -5.78 5.14 20.14
CA MET A 465 -6.01 4.34 21.34
C MET A 465 -5.98 5.22 22.61
N THR A 466 -5.00 6.11 22.75
CA THR A 466 -4.90 7.00 23.92
C THR A 466 -6.03 8.02 24.04
N GLN A 467 -6.63 8.46 22.94
CA GLN A 467 -7.61 9.55 22.94
C GLN A 467 -9.06 9.09 22.68
N SER A 468 -9.24 7.87 22.17
CA SER A 468 -10.56 7.30 21.86
C SER A 468 -11.40 7.18 23.13
N GLU A 469 -12.64 7.68 23.05
CA GLU A 469 -13.64 7.50 24.10
C GLU A 469 -14.27 6.10 24.06
N ASP A 470 -14.13 5.37 22.94
CA ASP A 470 -14.61 3.98 22.84
C ASP A 470 -13.68 3.04 23.63
N PRO A 471 -14.15 2.46 24.75
CA PRO A 471 -13.34 1.57 25.57
C PRO A 471 -13.08 0.21 24.91
N TYR A 472 -13.74 -0.10 23.79
CA TYR A 472 -13.56 -1.34 23.04
C TYR A 472 -12.60 -1.21 21.86
N PHE A 473 -12.21 0.02 21.49
CA PHE A 473 -11.37 0.25 20.31
C PHE A 473 -10.10 -0.61 20.30
N ASP A 474 -9.42 -0.71 21.45
CA ASP A 474 -8.21 -1.54 21.62
C ASP A 474 -8.45 -3.01 21.22
N HIS A 475 -9.55 -3.60 21.70
CA HIS A 475 -9.91 -4.99 21.42
C HIS A 475 -10.33 -5.16 19.96
N SER A 476 -11.11 -4.22 19.43
CA SER A 476 -11.56 -4.27 18.04
C SER A 476 -10.41 -4.03 17.05
N TYR A 477 -9.40 -3.25 17.43
CA TYR A 477 -8.16 -3.06 16.67
C TYR A 477 -7.41 -4.38 16.49
N VAL A 478 -7.22 -5.15 17.58
CA VAL A 478 -6.61 -6.49 17.50
C VAL A 478 -7.54 -7.47 16.78
N GLY A 479 -8.81 -7.51 17.17
CA GLY A 479 -9.82 -8.43 16.64
C GLY A 479 -10.07 -8.27 15.14
N SER A 480 -9.86 -7.06 14.60
CA SER A 480 -9.93 -6.80 13.16
C SER A 480 -8.94 -7.61 12.33
N GLY A 481 -7.87 -8.14 12.94
CA GLY A 481 -6.82 -8.84 12.21
C GLY A 481 -5.93 -7.95 11.34
N LEU A 482 -6.20 -6.64 11.25
CA LEU A 482 -5.53 -5.74 10.32
C LEU A 482 -4.65 -4.68 10.99
N GLY A 483 -4.71 -4.50 12.31
CA GLY A 483 -3.95 -3.46 13.00
C GLY A 483 -2.45 -3.45 12.65
N PRO A 484 -1.73 -4.57 12.84
CA PRO A 484 -0.32 -4.64 12.47
C PRO A 484 -0.07 -4.49 10.96
N ILE A 485 -0.89 -5.12 10.09
CA ILE A 485 -0.86 -4.90 8.62
C ILE A 485 -0.94 -3.41 8.28
N LEU A 486 -1.93 -2.71 8.81
CA LEU A 486 -2.22 -1.30 8.54
C LEU A 486 -1.05 -0.41 8.94
N SER A 487 -0.50 -0.66 10.13
CA SER A 487 0.67 0.07 10.61
C SER A 487 1.89 -0.20 9.74
N LEU A 488 2.23 -1.45 9.44
CA LEU A 488 3.47 -1.76 8.72
C LEU A 488 3.41 -1.44 7.22
N SER A 489 2.22 -1.51 6.61
CA SER A 489 1.99 -1.29 5.17
C SER A 489 2.02 0.18 4.75
N ALA A 490 1.82 1.12 5.67
CA ALA A 490 1.73 2.54 5.35
C ALA A 490 3.04 3.06 4.75
N GLY A 491 2.94 3.81 3.65
CA GLY A 491 4.06 4.30 2.88
C GLY A 491 4.44 5.75 3.19
N THR A 492 5.58 6.15 2.63
CA THR A 492 6.02 7.54 2.58
C THR A 492 5.61 8.16 1.24
N THR A 493 4.76 9.17 1.31
CA THR A 493 4.45 10.02 0.17
C THR A 493 5.53 11.09 0.05
N VAL A 494 6.32 11.00 -1.01
CA VAL A 494 7.31 12.03 -1.39
C VAL A 494 6.64 12.94 -2.41
N VAL A 495 6.59 14.25 -2.14
CA VAL A 495 5.91 15.22 -3.01
C VAL A 495 6.91 16.25 -3.52
N ASP A 496 6.91 16.50 -4.83
CA ASP A 496 7.69 17.59 -5.39
C ASP A 496 7.16 18.94 -4.91
N PRO A 497 8.02 19.85 -4.39
CA PRO A 497 7.58 21.16 -3.90
C PRO A 497 6.94 22.03 -5.01
N SER A 498 7.28 21.78 -6.27
CA SER A 498 6.67 22.48 -7.40
C SER A 498 5.19 22.16 -7.61
N LYS A 499 4.69 21.01 -7.09
CA LYS A 499 3.27 20.62 -7.20
C LYS A 499 2.41 21.22 -6.08
N THR A 500 2.98 21.52 -4.90
CA THR A 500 2.26 22.06 -3.73
C THR A 500 2.04 23.57 -3.77
N MET A 501 2.71 24.31 -4.68
CA MET A 501 2.60 25.77 -4.76
C MET A 501 1.23 26.34 -5.18
N LYS A 502 0.22 25.51 -5.46
CA LYS A 502 -1.14 26.02 -5.76
C LYS A 502 -1.94 26.45 -4.53
N GLU A 503 -1.51 26.12 -3.31
CA GLU A 503 -2.26 26.44 -2.09
C GLU A 503 -1.34 26.93 -0.97
N GLY A 504 -0.95 28.22 -1.01
CA GLY A 504 -0.67 29.10 0.15
C GLY A 504 0.21 28.67 1.35
N ALA A 505 0.72 27.45 1.44
CA ALA A 505 1.39 26.91 2.62
C ALA A 505 2.90 27.11 2.51
N THR A 506 3.44 28.00 3.35
CA THR A 506 4.86 28.37 3.36
C THR A 506 5.77 27.44 4.16
N ASP A 507 5.27 26.27 4.60
CA ASP A 507 6.03 25.42 5.50
C ASP A 507 6.89 24.38 4.75
N LYS A 508 8.22 24.55 4.85
CA LYS A 508 9.23 23.65 4.26
C LYS A 508 9.22 22.24 4.88
N SER A 509 8.46 22.04 5.96
CA SER A 509 8.27 20.76 6.65
C SER A 509 7.51 19.69 5.82
N SER A 510 6.87 20.06 4.71
CA SER A 510 5.87 19.22 4.02
C SER A 510 6.35 18.29 2.88
N LEU A 511 7.67 18.16 2.62
CA LEU A 511 8.16 17.36 1.48
C LEU A 511 7.92 15.85 1.61
N VAL A 512 7.77 15.38 2.85
CA VAL A 512 7.64 13.97 3.19
C VAL A 512 6.47 13.81 4.14
N SER A 513 5.39 13.17 3.69
CA SER A 513 4.26 12.80 4.54
C SER A 513 4.24 11.29 4.70
N VAL A 514 4.12 10.82 5.94
CA VAL A 514 3.79 9.44 6.26
C VAL A 514 2.33 9.44 6.71
N ASP A 515 1.57 8.40 6.33
CA ASP A 515 0.17 8.21 6.74
C ASP A 515 -0.87 9.20 6.17
N GLY A 516 -0.56 9.87 5.05
CA GLY A 516 -1.51 10.76 4.36
C GLY A 516 -1.74 12.10 5.06
N GLY A 517 -0.98 12.42 6.11
CA GLY A 517 -1.13 13.65 6.87
C GLY A 517 -2.50 13.74 7.56
N SER A 518 -3.21 14.86 7.34
CA SER A 518 -4.55 15.06 7.90
C SER A 518 -5.61 14.14 7.29
N ASP A 519 -5.41 13.68 6.05
CA ASP A 519 -6.34 12.77 5.37
C ASP A 519 -5.76 11.36 5.30
N TRP A 520 -6.10 10.54 6.29
CA TRP A 520 -5.67 9.14 6.42
C TRP A 520 -5.90 8.31 5.15
N TYR A 521 -6.95 8.62 4.38
CA TYR A 521 -7.32 7.84 3.20
C TYR A 521 -6.53 8.22 1.96
N SER A 522 -5.86 9.37 1.99
CA SER A 522 -4.95 9.81 0.93
C SER A 522 -3.55 9.18 1.04
N ARG A 523 -3.31 8.30 2.02
CA ARG A 523 -2.00 7.70 2.26
C ARG A 523 -1.56 6.76 1.13
N SER A 524 -0.25 6.67 0.94
CA SER A 524 0.36 5.59 0.16
C SER A 524 0.41 4.32 1.01
N VAL A 525 0.21 3.16 0.37
CA VAL A 525 0.44 1.83 0.93
C VAL A 525 1.46 1.16 0.02
N VAL A 526 2.58 0.70 0.59
CA VAL A 526 3.76 0.30 -0.23
C VAL A 526 4.14 -1.16 -0.05
N SER A 527 3.50 -1.85 0.88
CA SER A 527 3.74 -3.26 1.15
C SER A 527 2.49 -3.96 1.69
N SER A 528 2.46 -5.28 1.53
CA SER A 528 1.59 -6.22 2.21
C SER A 528 2.49 -7.00 3.19
N PRO A 529 2.53 -6.59 4.47
CA PRO A 529 3.25 -7.32 5.51
C PRO A 529 2.86 -8.80 5.53
N ARG A 530 3.80 -9.65 5.92
CA ARG A 530 3.57 -11.08 6.01
C ARG A 530 2.77 -11.41 7.27
N ALA A 531 1.49 -11.69 7.10
CA ALA A 531 0.59 -12.11 8.15
C ALA A 531 0.98 -13.48 8.75
N GLY A 532 0.60 -13.69 10.02
CA GLY A 532 0.75 -14.97 10.73
C GLY A 532 2.20 -15.41 10.94
N SER A 533 3.16 -14.50 10.78
CA SER A 533 4.58 -14.80 10.85
C SER A 533 5.03 -14.95 12.31
N SER A 534 5.39 -16.18 12.70
CA SER A 534 6.06 -16.47 13.98
C SER A 534 7.60 -16.40 13.86
N ASP A 535 8.10 -15.89 12.75
CA ASP A 535 9.50 -15.99 12.33
C ASP A 535 10.46 -15.29 13.29
N CYS A 536 10.05 -14.17 13.89
CA CYS A 536 10.86 -13.47 14.89
C CYS A 536 11.06 -14.28 16.18
N PHE A 537 10.10 -15.16 16.54
CA PHE A 537 10.23 -16.05 17.69
C PHE A 537 11.18 -17.22 17.42
N ARG A 538 11.50 -17.46 16.14
CA ARG A 538 12.45 -18.49 15.70
C ARG A 538 13.88 -17.98 15.57
N GLY A 539 14.15 -16.72 15.89
CA GLY A 539 15.47 -16.42 16.46
C GLY A 539 16.26 -15.22 15.99
N VAL A 540 15.76 -14.34 15.14
CA VAL A 540 16.51 -13.12 14.79
C VAL A 540 15.54 -12.01 14.43
N GLY A 541 15.83 -10.79 14.89
CA GLY A 541 15.19 -9.57 14.44
C GLY A 541 14.55 -8.75 15.54
N TRP A 542 13.72 -7.81 15.12
CA TRP A 542 12.99 -6.90 16.01
C TRP A 542 11.52 -7.30 16.12
N ILE A 543 10.96 -7.15 17.31
CA ILE A 543 9.53 -7.29 17.58
C ILE A 543 9.03 -5.99 18.19
N PHE A 544 7.99 -5.39 17.62
CA PHE A 544 7.19 -4.39 18.33
C PHE A 544 5.96 -5.08 18.90
N ILE A 545 5.72 -4.92 20.20
CA ILE A 545 4.65 -5.59 20.91
C ILE A 545 3.65 -4.56 21.40
N LEU A 546 2.38 -4.86 21.21
CA LEU A 546 1.26 -4.14 21.77
C LEU A 546 0.33 -5.14 22.49
N LYS A 547 0.21 -5.03 23.80
CA LYS A 547 -0.62 -5.94 24.62
C LYS A 547 -1.69 -5.14 25.35
N PHE A 548 -2.93 -5.60 25.22
CA PHE A 548 -4.09 -5.06 25.91
C PHE A 548 -4.53 -6.02 27.01
N GLY A 549 -4.79 -5.48 28.20
CA GLY A 549 -5.27 -6.23 29.35
C GLY A 549 -6.71 -6.73 29.19
N THR A 550 -7.17 -7.49 30.18
CA THR A 550 -8.56 -7.99 30.24
C THR A 550 -9.57 -6.97 30.78
N ASP A 551 -9.08 -5.92 31.44
CA ASP A 551 -9.88 -4.91 32.13
C ASP A 551 -10.44 -3.86 31.15
N ILE A 552 -11.39 -3.04 31.62
CA ILE A 552 -11.96 -1.92 30.86
C ILE A 552 -11.89 -0.64 31.71
N PRO A 553 -11.14 0.42 31.30
CA PRO A 553 -10.27 0.47 30.13
C PRO A 553 -9.10 -0.52 30.25
N SER A 554 -8.62 -1.02 29.10
CA SER A 554 -7.58 -2.04 29.08
C SER A 554 -6.25 -1.48 29.60
N THR A 555 -5.52 -2.27 30.38
CA THR A 555 -4.13 -1.90 30.68
C THR A 555 -3.29 -2.09 29.43
N ARG A 556 -2.64 -1.01 28.99
CA ARG A 556 -1.90 -0.97 27.73
C ARG A 556 -0.41 -1.20 27.97
N ARG A 557 0.14 -2.19 27.28
CA ARG A 557 1.56 -2.55 27.35
C ARG A 557 2.19 -2.43 25.98
N TYR A 558 3.42 -1.94 25.93
CA TYR A 558 4.20 -1.90 24.70
C TYR A 558 5.66 -2.33 24.96
N GLY A 559 6.38 -2.67 23.90
CA GLY A 559 7.83 -2.84 23.97
C GLY A 559 8.46 -3.14 22.63
N PHE A 560 9.73 -2.75 22.49
CA PHE A 560 10.58 -3.19 21.39
C PHE A 560 11.44 -4.34 21.92
N VAL A 561 11.31 -5.52 21.33
CA VAL A 561 12.07 -6.71 21.74
C VAL A 561 13.08 -7.05 20.65
N LYS A 562 14.34 -7.20 21.04
CA LYS A 562 15.39 -7.74 20.18
C LYS A 562 15.66 -9.19 20.57
N VAL A 563 15.59 -10.10 19.62
CA VAL A 563 15.94 -11.51 19.79
C VAL A 563 17.39 -11.71 19.33
N ASP A 564 18.23 -12.29 20.19
CA ASP A 564 19.69 -12.37 19.97
C ASP A 564 20.09 -13.74 19.38
N GLU A 565 20.70 -13.72 18.18
CA GLU A 565 21.08 -14.91 17.41
C GLU A 565 22.23 -15.69 18.09
N ASP A 566 23.13 -14.99 18.79
CA ASP A 566 24.33 -15.58 19.41
C ASP A 566 24.01 -16.60 20.51
N LEU A 567 22.77 -16.59 21.01
CA LEU A 567 22.34 -17.46 22.08
C LEU A 567 21.64 -18.73 21.60
N LEU A 568 21.10 -18.76 20.38
CA LEU A 568 20.46 -19.94 19.80
C LEU A 568 21.47 -21.00 19.34
N VAL A 569 22.61 -20.55 18.78
CA VAL A 569 23.69 -21.43 18.30
C VAL A 569 24.35 -22.21 19.46
N ARG A 570 24.17 -21.78 20.71
CA ARG A 570 24.73 -22.48 21.88
C ARG A 570 23.89 -23.69 22.30
N GLU A 571 22.60 -23.73 21.99
CA GLU A 571 21.70 -24.82 22.42
C GLU A 571 21.66 -25.99 21.43
N GLU A 572 21.78 -25.74 20.11
CA GLU A 572 21.82 -26.79 19.08
C GLU A 572 22.96 -27.81 19.29
N LYS A 573 24.03 -27.43 19.99
CA LYS A 573 25.13 -28.36 20.33
C LYS A 573 24.82 -29.34 21.47
N SER A 574 23.62 -29.27 22.07
CA SER A 574 23.20 -30.13 23.19
C SER A 574 22.15 -31.19 22.82
N GLU A 575 21.74 -31.26 21.55
CA GLU A 575 20.68 -32.15 21.04
C GLU A 575 21.14 -33.61 20.77
N GLU A 576 21.55 -34.35 21.79
CA GLU A 576 21.60 -35.83 21.70
C GLU A 576 20.31 -36.52 22.20
N ASP A 577 19.41 -35.81 22.90
CA ASP A 577 18.17 -36.38 23.44
C ASP A 577 16.94 -35.78 22.74
N GLY A 578 16.37 -36.52 21.77
CA GLY A 578 15.28 -36.13 20.88
C GLY A 578 13.93 -35.77 21.53
N LYS A 579 13.90 -34.77 22.43
CA LYS A 579 12.69 -34.07 22.85
C LYS A 579 12.48 -32.86 21.95
N SER A 580 11.31 -32.81 21.32
CA SER A 580 10.85 -31.72 20.45
C SER A 580 11.05 -30.35 21.09
N LEU A 581 11.93 -29.54 20.50
CA LEU A 581 12.18 -28.15 20.83
C LEU A 581 10.99 -27.27 20.41
N LEU A 582 9.95 -27.23 21.23
CA LEU A 582 9.39 -25.91 21.49
C LEU A 582 10.39 -25.26 22.44
N LEU A 583 11.30 -24.45 21.87
CA LEU A 583 12.27 -23.63 22.60
C LEU A 583 11.54 -22.97 23.78
N GLU A 584 11.70 -23.52 24.99
CA GLU A 584 11.50 -22.72 26.20
C GLU A 584 12.53 -21.62 26.08
N LEU A 585 12.13 -20.46 25.53
CA LEU A 585 13.03 -19.34 25.30
C LEU A 585 13.69 -19.01 26.64
N VAL A 586 14.94 -19.43 26.80
CA VAL A 586 15.63 -19.34 28.07
C VAL A 586 15.76 -17.86 28.44
N PRO A 587 15.52 -17.49 29.71
CA PRO A 587 15.79 -16.14 30.20
C PRO A 587 17.15 -15.63 29.72
N GLY A 588 17.15 -14.61 28.85
CA GLY A 588 18.36 -14.02 28.26
C GLY A 588 18.40 -14.00 26.73
N LEU A 589 17.55 -14.78 26.04
CA LEU A 589 17.48 -14.82 24.56
C LEU A 589 16.94 -13.54 23.91
N TYR A 590 16.32 -12.68 24.71
CA TYR A 590 15.74 -11.43 24.25
C TYR A 590 16.04 -10.30 25.23
N LYS A 591 15.91 -9.07 24.74
CA LYS A 591 15.92 -7.85 25.56
C LYS A 591 14.75 -6.97 25.17
N ILE A 592 14.04 -6.47 26.17
CA ILE A 592 12.91 -5.55 26.03
C ILE A 592 13.43 -4.13 26.22
N TYR A 593 13.06 -3.25 25.30
CA TYR A 593 13.46 -1.85 25.27
C TYR A 593 12.24 -0.94 25.23
N ASP A 594 12.36 0.20 25.95
CA ASP A 594 11.56 1.38 25.67
C ASP A 594 12.05 2.06 24.38
N VAL A 595 11.43 3.18 24.00
CA VAL A 595 11.78 3.92 22.78
C VAL A 595 13.25 4.34 22.77
N LYS A 596 13.77 4.86 23.88
CA LYS A 596 15.17 5.32 23.97
C LYS A 596 16.16 4.18 23.88
N GLY A 597 15.87 3.07 24.56
CA GLY A 597 16.64 1.83 24.49
C GLY A 597 16.67 1.25 23.08
N PHE A 598 15.52 1.22 22.42
CA PHE A 598 15.37 0.79 21.03
C PHE A 598 16.23 1.62 20.08
N LEU A 599 16.11 2.95 20.13
CA LEU A 599 16.87 3.86 19.26
C LEU A 599 18.39 3.75 19.49
N LYS A 600 18.81 3.60 20.75
CA LYS A 600 20.22 3.38 21.07
C LYS A 600 20.74 2.07 20.51
N GLU A 601 19.96 1.00 20.59
CA GLU A 601 20.35 -0.33 20.15
C GLU A 601 20.34 -0.44 18.62
N ILE A 602 19.34 0.12 17.94
CA ILE A 602 19.25 0.10 16.48
C ILE A 602 20.31 0.99 15.82
N GLY A 603 20.76 2.05 16.49
CA GLY A 603 21.91 2.84 16.05
C GLY A 603 23.21 2.04 16.04
N LYS A 604 23.37 1.02 16.90
CA LYS A 604 24.53 0.11 16.86
C LYS A 604 24.52 -0.81 15.65
N GLU A 605 23.34 -1.08 15.09
CA GLU A 605 23.19 -1.84 13.84
C GLU A 605 23.53 -0.99 12.60
N GLY A 606 23.75 0.32 12.76
CA GLY A 606 24.04 1.24 11.66
C GLY A 606 22.79 1.82 10.99
N ARG A 607 21.61 1.70 11.63
CA ARG A 607 20.41 2.36 11.14
C ARG A 607 20.41 3.85 11.46
N PRO A 608 19.79 4.70 10.63
CA PRO A 608 19.72 6.13 10.90
C PRO A 608 18.92 6.43 12.17
N SER A 609 19.37 7.44 12.91
CA SER A 609 18.62 7.98 14.05
C SER A 609 17.42 8.77 13.53
N PRO A 610 16.20 8.54 14.05
CA PRO A 610 15.04 9.36 13.72
C PRO A 610 15.21 10.82 14.14
N ASN A 611 14.49 11.71 13.45
CA ASN A 611 14.30 13.08 13.90
C ASN A 611 13.69 13.14 15.33
N GLU A 612 14.22 14.02 16.18
CA GLU A 612 13.75 14.23 17.56
C GLU A 612 12.25 14.56 17.65
N GLU A 613 11.71 15.30 16.68
CA GLU A 613 10.28 15.63 16.62
C GLU A 613 9.40 14.39 16.44
N VAL A 614 9.87 13.43 15.63
CA VAL A 614 9.17 12.16 15.40
C VAL A 614 9.20 11.31 16.65
N VAL A 615 10.34 11.27 17.35
CA VAL A 615 10.46 10.58 18.63
C VAL A 615 9.53 11.19 19.66
N ALA A 616 9.48 12.53 19.75
CA ALA A 616 8.61 13.23 20.68
C ALA A 616 7.12 12.99 20.38
N ALA A 617 6.71 12.99 19.10
CA ALA A 617 5.35 12.68 18.70
C ALA A 617 4.96 11.24 19.05
N PHE A 618 5.86 10.29 18.86
CA PHE A 618 5.64 8.90 19.26
C PHE A 618 5.54 8.73 20.79
N GLU A 619 6.43 9.36 21.55
CA GLU A 619 6.36 9.37 23.02
C GLU A 619 5.07 10.03 23.53
N GLN A 620 4.59 11.08 22.85
CA GLN A 620 3.30 11.70 23.14
C GLN A 620 2.13 10.75 22.88
N ALA A 621 2.16 10.02 21.75
CA ALA A 621 1.14 9.03 21.38
C ALA A 621 1.05 7.84 22.35
N LEU A 622 2.13 7.55 23.10
CA LEU A 622 2.11 6.56 24.19
C LEU A 622 1.41 7.06 25.47
N GLY A 623 0.88 8.29 25.49
CA GLY A 623 0.23 8.90 26.65
C GLY A 623 1.23 9.69 27.47
N GLY A 624 1.66 10.85 26.93
CA GLY A 624 2.63 11.74 27.56
C GLY A 624 2.33 12.13 29.04
N PRO A 625 3.24 12.88 29.70
CA PRO A 625 3.18 13.14 31.14
C PRO A 625 1.93 13.88 31.66
N SER A 626 1.03 14.33 30.79
CA SER A 626 -0.26 14.96 31.10
C SER A 626 -1.44 14.00 31.24
N PHE A 627 -1.35 12.75 30.77
CA PHE A 627 -2.46 11.78 30.81
C PHE A 627 -2.61 11.10 32.17
N MET A 628 -3.81 10.63 32.52
CA MET A 628 -4.00 9.83 33.75
C MET A 628 -3.21 8.51 33.65
N GLU A 629 -2.76 7.94 34.77
CA GLU A 629 -1.92 6.72 34.76
C GLU A 629 -2.56 5.53 34.03
N LEU A 630 -3.90 5.45 34.01
CA LEU A 630 -4.66 4.40 33.33
C LEU A 630 -4.70 4.56 31.80
N GLU A 631 -4.39 5.74 31.27
CA GLU A 631 -4.46 6.05 29.83
C GLU A 631 -3.11 5.86 29.13
N ARG A 632 -2.03 5.61 29.90
CA ARG A 632 -0.66 5.52 29.37
C ARG A 632 -0.27 4.09 29.00
N PHE A 633 0.51 3.98 27.93
CA PHE A 633 1.22 2.75 27.60
C PHE A 633 2.42 2.57 28.55
N ILE A 634 2.48 1.40 29.18
CA ILE A 634 3.57 1.02 30.08
C ILE A 634 4.46 -0.02 29.41
N LEU A 635 5.76 0.01 29.68
CA LEU A 635 6.68 -0.99 29.14
C LEU A 635 6.28 -2.40 29.61
N ILE A 636 6.18 -3.35 28.68
CA ILE A 636 5.89 -4.75 28.97
C ILE A 636 7.00 -5.36 29.83
N SER A 637 6.62 -6.09 30.87
CA SER A 637 7.58 -6.80 31.72
C SER A 637 8.08 -8.09 31.09
N ASP A 638 9.23 -8.59 31.56
CA ASP A 638 9.77 -9.88 31.12
C ASP A 638 8.77 -11.03 31.33
N GLU A 639 8.00 -11.00 32.43
CA GLU A 639 7.01 -12.03 32.75
C GLU A 639 5.82 -11.98 31.78
N GLU A 640 5.28 -10.78 31.51
CA GLU A 640 4.18 -10.61 30.55
C GLU A 640 4.60 -11.00 29.13
N PHE A 641 5.86 -10.73 28.75
CA PHE A 641 6.36 -11.17 27.46
C PHE A 641 6.52 -12.70 27.39
N ARG A 642 6.98 -13.36 28.46
CA ARG A 642 7.02 -14.83 28.52
C ARG A 642 5.64 -15.47 28.45
N GLU A 643 4.66 -14.88 29.13
CA GLU A 643 3.26 -15.30 29.02
C GLU A 643 2.80 -15.24 27.56
N LEU A 644 3.10 -14.14 26.86
CA LEU A 644 2.78 -13.99 25.44
C LEU A 644 3.49 -15.05 24.58
N LEU A 645 4.78 -15.30 24.84
CA LEU A 645 5.56 -16.31 24.13
C LEU A 645 4.97 -17.72 24.28
N SER A 646 4.42 -18.05 25.45
CA SER A 646 3.81 -19.37 25.70
C SER A 646 2.55 -19.66 24.88
N LYS A 647 2.03 -18.65 24.17
CA LYS A 647 0.83 -18.77 23.31
C LYS A 647 1.16 -19.05 21.85
N PHE A 648 2.43 -18.90 21.47
CA PHE A 648 2.97 -19.31 20.16
C PHE A 648 3.54 -20.74 20.26
#